data_AF-A0A4P7X240-F1
#
_entry.id   AF-A0A4P7X240-F1
#
_cell.length_a   1.000
_cell.length_b   1.000
_cell.length_c   1.000
_cell.angle_alpha   90.00
_cell.angle_beta   90.00
_cell.angle_gamma   90.00
#
_symmetry.space_group_name_H-M   'P 1'
#
loop_
_entity.id
_entity.type
_entity.pdbx_description
1 polymer ?
#
loop_
_entity_poly.entity_id
_entity_poly.type
_entity_poly.pdbx_seq_one_letter_code
_entity_poly.pdbx_strand_id
1 'polypeptide(L)'
;MKTYLLVLVLCICSFQRSLSQEGDGVVALNIPVRNSLTFNRFAINPTFSFVREQNKYISFSNKREWVQFENAPLTYLGSYSGRFGENIGAGLAVFQQNYGVLTTFGGILNFAYNVRLDRDSNLTFGLNIGAYKSGLNTGSVVTNFDDPSIENVPENFLLTVNPGINYGNGFFDFGLSINNLVAYNLESSLILEDNPEQGLQAHLMYTGYLDTRGFFDETKFSTLIKSEFKTDETILSATAMFTVPKGIWAQAGYNSVYGVSGGLGVNISPQIAVEYNFEKAIGDLTDFGPSHEITLAYRFKNTENYQYSGDDEVSGLLSGKPKRRKKIAPSKPKVDREAIAEQKAKDKENADAKRLADQEAREELKANRLAEQKAKEEAEAKVLAEQEATNEVDAEADANAKRLAEQKAKEEAEANAKRLAEQKAKEEADANAKRLAEQKAKEEADANAKRLAEQKAKEEADANAKRLAEQKAKEEADANAKRLAEQKAKEEADANAKRLAEQKAKEEADANAKEEADANAKRLAEQKAKEEAEANAKRLAEQKAKEEADANAKRLAEQKAKEEADANAKRLAEQKAKEEAEANAKRLAEQKAKEEADANAKRLAEQKAKEEADANAKRLAEQKAKEEADAKLLAEQQAKEEADANAKRLAEQKAKEEADAKLLAEQQAKEVVEETPAEEFTDAVGQKIQAISNQTEASKKTQSDLLQRFTDIINVKDSDLQDLKEENDLGEQGIVVKPKPFKSITAENNALNAIKLDLEKSIEDRNQQIKNLQNYYDNNSDGNSPNVDRYYNETMERLVFEQEEAIAAKSKLEQKLADIKISTEYERRRRIKRAVFDNEDERYKQDRTALKNIKDFTMPSTETLTASDFDFGEKQSDNIQILENVNKEESGYYLVLAVHKDINKRNDFLTKAVKAGVNNINFFYDVNTSKYYIYYQKFDYLPEAQNATKNKGNKAYNSNMSILNIKN
;
A
#
# COMPACT_ATOMS: atom_id res chain seq x y z
N MET A 1 -24.70 -4.84 29.50
CA MET A 1 -24.03 -4.64 28.20
C MET A 1 -23.17 -3.38 28.14
N LYS A 2 -23.68 -2.16 28.41
CA LYS A 2 -22.86 -0.92 28.31
C LYS A 2 -21.62 -0.89 29.23
N THR A 3 -21.69 -1.44 30.44
CA THR A 3 -20.57 -1.43 31.42
C THR A 3 -19.36 -2.24 30.96
N TYR A 4 -19.56 -3.42 30.36
CA TYR A 4 -18.46 -4.24 29.85
C TYR A 4 -17.76 -3.61 28.64
N LEU A 5 -18.49 -2.85 27.82
CA LEU A 5 -17.90 -2.08 26.71
C LEU A 5 -16.96 -0.97 27.23
N LEU A 6 -17.36 -0.31 28.33
CA LEU A 6 -16.60 0.81 28.90
C LEU A 6 -15.36 0.34 29.68
N VAL A 7 -15.41 -0.84 30.32
CA VAL A 7 -14.23 -1.50 30.91
C VAL A 7 -13.25 -1.95 29.82
N LEU A 8 -13.74 -2.47 28.70
CA LEU A 8 -12.89 -2.90 27.58
C LEU A 8 -12.19 -1.73 26.88
N VAL A 9 -12.81 -0.55 26.86
CA VAL A 9 -12.17 0.70 26.39
C VAL A 9 -11.14 1.23 27.41
N LEU A 10 -11.44 1.21 28.72
CA LEU A 10 -10.50 1.69 29.74
C LEU A 10 -9.24 0.83 29.89
N CYS A 11 -9.34 -0.49 29.71
CA CYS A 11 -8.16 -1.38 29.74
C CYS A 11 -7.16 -1.13 28.58
N ILE A 12 -7.56 -0.44 27.51
CA ILE A 12 -6.67 -0.09 26.38
C ILE A 12 -5.83 1.16 26.70
N CYS A 13 -6.26 2.01 27.64
CA CYS A 13 -5.63 3.28 27.96
C CYS A 13 -4.60 3.21 29.10
N SER A 14 -4.07 2.03 29.45
CA SER A 14 -3.20 1.85 30.63
C SER A 14 -2.06 0.85 30.39
N PHE A 15 -1.25 1.10 29.36
CA PHE A 15 0.06 0.47 29.20
C PHE A 15 1.16 1.53 29.14
N GLN A 16 2.03 1.54 30.14
CA GLN A 16 3.27 2.31 30.12
C GLN A 16 4.21 1.69 29.09
N ARG A 17 4.71 2.48 28.12
CA ARG A 17 5.73 2.02 27.18
C ARG A 17 7.11 2.06 27.83
N SER A 18 7.75 0.90 27.93
CA SER A 18 9.19 0.79 28.12
C SER A 18 9.81 0.42 26.78
N LEU A 19 10.70 1.27 26.27
CA LEU A 19 11.34 1.10 24.97
C LEU A 19 12.45 0.05 25.02
N SER A 20 12.47 -0.85 24.03
CA SER A 20 13.66 -1.59 23.62
C SER A 20 13.65 -1.71 22.10
N GLN A 21 14.73 -1.29 21.44
CA GLN A 21 14.91 -1.50 20.01
C GLN A 21 15.56 -2.88 19.80
N GLU A 22 14.77 -3.83 19.30
CA GLU A 22 15.30 -4.98 18.58
C GLU A 22 14.84 -4.90 17.13
N GLY A 23 15.80 -4.99 16.20
CA GLY A 23 15.54 -5.07 14.77
C GLY A 23 15.01 -6.45 14.40
N ASP A 24 13.81 -6.75 14.86
CA ASP A 24 13.12 -8.01 14.64
C ASP A 24 12.93 -8.21 13.13
N GLY A 25 13.48 -9.30 12.58
CA GLY A 25 13.54 -9.59 11.13
C GLY A 25 12.19 -9.99 10.52
N VAL A 26 11.15 -9.22 10.79
CA VAL A 26 9.74 -9.53 10.55
C VAL A 26 9.23 -8.84 9.30
N VAL A 27 8.59 -9.62 8.42
CA VAL A 27 7.83 -9.07 7.29
C VAL A 27 6.42 -8.71 7.78
N ALA A 28 6.05 -7.43 7.62
CA ALA A 28 4.69 -6.97 7.89
C ALA A 28 3.69 -7.57 6.87
N LEU A 29 2.44 -7.77 7.27
CA LEU A 29 1.44 -8.38 6.41
C LEU A 29 1.09 -7.47 5.22
N ASN A 30 1.55 -7.85 4.02
CA ASN A 30 1.16 -7.25 2.75
C ASN A 30 0.88 -8.36 1.72
N ILE A 31 -0.41 -8.64 1.50
CA ILE A 31 -0.87 -9.62 0.52
C ILE A 31 -1.01 -8.93 -0.85
N PRO A 32 -0.27 -9.34 -1.90
CA PRO A 32 -0.18 -8.60 -3.17
C PRO A 32 -1.41 -8.72 -4.10
N VAL A 33 -2.61 -8.84 -3.54
CA VAL A 33 -3.92 -8.81 -4.22
C VAL A 33 -4.31 -7.36 -4.49
N ARG A 34 -3.97 -6.87 -5.69
CA ARG A 34 -4.23 -5.49 -6.13
C ARG A 34 -4.80 -5.36 -7.55
N ASN A 35 -4.71 -6.42 -8.36
CA ASN A 35 -5.04 -6.39 -9.79
C ASN A 35 -6.38 -7.03 -10.16
N SER A 36 -7.06 -7.69 -9.20
CA SER A 36 -8.37 -8.32 -9.40
C SER A 36 -9.49 -7.51 -8.75
N LEU A 37 -10.51 -7.13 -9.53
CA LEU A 37 -11.78 -6.65 -8.97
C LEU A 37 -12.83 -7.77 -8.86
N THR A 38 -12.46 -9.01 -9.14
CA THR A 38 -13.36 -10.19 -9.12
C THR A 38 -13.15 -11.08 -7.89
N PHE A 39 -11.89 -11.38 -7.54
CA PHE A 39 -11.56 -12.34 -6.48
C PHE A 39 -10.76 -11.70 -5.35
N ASN A 40 -10.77 -12.33 -4.17
CA ASN A 40 -9.98 -11.92 -3.00
C ASN A 40 -10.18 -10.46 -2.55
N ARG A 41 -11.31 -9.85 -2.93
CA ARG A 41 -11.57 -8.41 -2.79
C ARG A 41 -11.52 -7.89 -1.34
N PHE A 42 -11.78 -8.75 -0.36
CA PHE A 42 -11.64 -8.45 1.07
C PHE A 42 -10.20 -8.06 1.48
N ALA A 43 -9.18 -8.49 0.72
CA ALA A 43 -7.79 -8.09 0.92
C ALA A 43 -7.49 -6.68 0.37
N ILE A 44 -8.29 -6.19 -0.59
CA ILE A 44 -8.20 -4.81 -1.11
C ILE A 44 -8.86 -3.83 -0.13
N ASN A 45 -10.03 -4.20 0.41
CA ASN A 45 -10.69 -3.47 1.49
C ASN A 45 -11.55 -4.43 2.34
N PRO A 46 -11.52 -4.37 3.69
CA PRO A 46 -12.28 -5.27 4.56
C PRO A 46 -13.80 -5.32 4.33
N THR A 47 -14.41 -4.30 3.71
CA THR A 47 -15.85 -4.26 3.42
C THR A 47 -16.25 -5.02 2.15
N PHE A 48 -15.30 -5.37 1.28
CA PHE A 48 -15.57 -5.88 -0.07
C PHE A 48 -16.00 -7.35 -0.14
N SER A 49 -16.09 -8.08 0.99
CA SER A 49 -16.84 -9.35 1.04
C SER A 49 -18.36 -9.14 0.99
N PHE A 50 -18.83 -7.90 1.16
CA PHE A 50 -20.23 -7.50 0.99
C PHE A 50 -20.43 -6.44 -0.09
N VAL A 51 -19.59 -5.39 -0.12
CA VAL A 51 -19.76 -4.24 -1.03
C VAL A 51 -19.64 -4.68 -2.48
N ARG A 52 -20.72 -4.51 -3.26
CA ARG A 52 -20.87 -5.02 -4.63
C ARG A 52 -20.56 -6.52 -4.77
N GLU A 53 -20.74 -7.31 -3.71
CA GLU A 53 -20.54 -8.76 -3.72
C GLU A 53 -21.88 -9.50 -3.54
N GLN A 54 -22.06 -10.54 -4.34
CA GLN A 54 -23.29 -11.35 -4.38
C GLN A 54 -23.00 -12.84 -4.31
N ASN A 55 -21.84 -13.28 -4.79
CA ASN A 55 -21.51 -14.68 -4.97
C ASN A 55 -20.58 -15.15 -3.86
N LYS A 56 -20.59 -16.47 -3.61
CA LYS A 56 -19.63 -17.14 -2.74
C LYS A 56 -18.61 -17.83 -3.63
N TYR A 57 -17.33 -17.53 -3.43
CA TYR A 57 -16.23 -18.12 -4.18
C TYR A 57 -15.29 -18.84 -3.23
N ILE A 58 -14.95 -20.09 -3.55
CA ILE A 58 -13.62 -20.62 -3.19
C ILE A 58 -12.68 -20.19 -4.31
N SER A 59 -11.54 -19.58 -3.99
CA SER A 59 -10.52 -19.23 -4.98
C SER A 59 -9.13 -19.67 -4.54
N PHE A 60 -8.30 -19.99 -5.51
CA PHE A 60 -6.87 -20.24 -5.34
C PHE A 60 -6.12 -19.34 -6.32
N SER A 61 -5.41 -18.35 -5.80
CA SER A 61 -4.51 -17.48 -6.56
C SER A 61 -3.06 -17.93 -6.33
N ASN A 62 -2.30 -17.95 -7.42
CA ASN A 62 -0.84 -17.95 -7.37
C ASN A 62 -0.34 -16.71 -8.09
N LYS A 63 0.46 -15.90 -7.39
CA LYS A 63 1.13 -14.71 -7.92
C LYS A 63 2.63 -14.87 -7.78
N ARG A 64 3.33 -14.79 -8.90
CA ARG A 64 4.79 -14.72 -8.97
C ARG A 64 5.18 -13.32 -9.44
N GLU A 65 5.83 -12.57 -8.58
CA GLU A 65 6.32 -11.23 -8.92
C GLU A 65 7.70 -11.36 -9.59
N TRP A 66 8.03 -10.39 -10.45
CA TRP A 66 9.40 -10.17 -10.94
C TRP A 66 10.11 -11.41 -11.53
N VAL A 67 9.52 -11.99 -12.58
CA VAL A 67 9.93 -13.31 -13.12
C VAL A 67 11.35 -13.34 -13.73
N GLN A 68 12.06 -12.20 -13.82
CA GLN A 68 13.42 -12.14 -14.40
C GLN A 68 14.54 -12.62 -13.46
N PHE A 69 14.29 -12.83 -12.16
CA PHE A 69 15.32 -13.34 -11.24
C PHE A 69 14.89 -14.62 -10.48
N GLU A 70 15.89 -15.38 -10.01
CA GLU A 70 15.69 -16.60 -9.24
C GLU A 70 15.27 -16.28 -7.80
N ASN A 71 14.38 -17.10 -7.21
CA ASN A 71 13.79 -16.88 -5.89
C ASN A 71 13.00 -15.56 -5.73
N ALA A 72 12.53 -14.99 -6.84
CA ALA A 72 11.61 -13.84 -6.85
C ALA A 72 10.30 -14.11 -6.07
N PRO A 73 9.62 -13.07 -5.55
CA PRO A 73 8.53 -13.25 -4.60
C PRO A 73 7.38 -14.09 -5.14
N LEU A 74 6.94 -15.04 -4.32
CA LEU A 74 5.94 -16.03 -4.70
C LEU A 74 4.86 -16.14 -3.63
N THR A 75 3.63 -15.79 -3.99
CA THR A 75 2.45 -15.86 -3.12
C THR A 75 1.50 -16.94 -3.60
N TYR A 76 1.04 -17.75 -2.65
CA TYR A 76 -0.09 -18.66 -2.78
C TYR A 76 -1.19 -18.17 -1.84
N LEU A 77 -2.42 -18.05 -2.34
CA LEU A 77 -3.57 -17.60 -1.57
C LEU A 77 -4.78 -18.49 -1.86
N GLY A 78 -5.20 -19.28 -0.88
CA GLY A 78 -6.47 -19.98 -0.88
C GLY A 78 -7.49 -19.19 -0.08
N SER A 79 -8.68 -18.93 -0.63
CA SER A 79 -9.74 -18.21 0.08
C SER A 79 -11.12 -18.80 -0.14
N TYR A 80 -12.00 -18.57 0.82
CA TYR A 80 -13.44 -18.74 0.72
C TYR A 80 -14.11 -17.45 1.21
N SER A 81 -14.73 -16.69 0.31
CA SER A 81 -15.34 -15.40 0.66
C SER A 81 -16.60 -15.10 -0.14
N GLY A 82 -17.44 -14.23 0.41
CA GLY A 82 -18.62 -13.70 -0.25
C GLY A 82 -19.71 -13.29 0.74
N ARG A 83 -20.91 -13.11 0.21
CA ARG A 83 -22.10 -12.72 0.99
C ARG A 83 -22.79 -13.95 1.59
N PHE A 84 -22.97 -13.97 2.91
CA PHE A 84 -23.58 -15.09 3.65
C PHE A 84 -24.99 -14.82 4.18
N GLY A 85 -25.45 -13.57 4.13
CA GLY A 85 -26.84 -13.20 4.42
C GLY A 85 -27.19 -11.81 3.89
N GLU A 86 -28.38 -11.30 4.25
CA GLU A 86 -28.86 -10.01 3.74
C GLU A 86 -27.93 -8.84 4.08
N ASN A 87 -27.32 -8.85 5.27
CA ASN A 87 -26.46 -7.77 5.78
C ASN A 87 -25.04 -8.26 6.17
N ILE A 88 -24.66 -9.48 5.79
CA ILE A 88 -23.40 -10.11 6.26
C ILE A 88 -22.57 -10.61 5.06
N GLY A 89 -21.36 -10.08 4.95
CA GLY A 89 -20.26 -10.64 4.17
C GLY A 89 -19.24 -11.28 5.12
N ALA A 90 -18.56 -12.33 4.65
CA ALA A 90 -17.47 -12.95 5.40
C ALA A 90 -16.41 -13.51 4.44
N GLY A 91 -15.22 -13.73 4.97
CA GLY A 91 -14.14 -14.38 4.27
C GLY A 91 -13.23 -15.15 5.23
N LEU A 92 -12.69 -16.25 4.74
CA LEU A 92 -11.56 -16.95 5.34
C LEU A 92 -10.51 -17.13 4.25
N ALA A 93 -9.27 -16.83 4.55
CA ALA A 93 -8.15 -17.08 3.66
C ALA A 93 -6.98 -17.72 4.40
N VAL A 94 -6.19 -18.49 3.66
CA VAL A 94 -4.91 -19.05 4.06
C VAL A 94 -3.90 -18.70 2.97
N PHE A 95 -2.71 -18.27 3.38
CA PHE A 95 -1.68 -17.81 2.46
C PHE A 95 -0.31 -18.31 2.85
N GLN A 96 0.54 -18.48 1.83
CA GLN A 96 1.97 -18.66 1.96
C GLN A 96 2.67 -17.69 1.03
N GLN A 97 3.67 -16.98 1.53
CA GLN A 97 4.40 -15.95 0.81
C GLN A 97 5.89 -16.16 1.04
N ASN A 98 6.62 -16.41 -0.04
CA ASN A 98 8.05 -16.69 -0.04
C ASN A 98 8.79 -15.48 -0.64
N TYR A 99 9.70 -14.89 0.13
CA TYR A 99 10.57 -13.76 -0.24
C TYR A 99 12.02 -14.23 -0.17
N GLY A 100 12.54 -14.80 -1.26
CA GLY A 100 13.83 -15.47 -1.22
C GLY A 100 13.81 -16.63 -0.22
N VAL A 101 14.61 -16.50 0.84
CA VAL A 101 14.70 -17.45 1.95
C VAL A 101 13.70 -17.17 3.09
N LEU A 102 13.08 -15.99 3.14
CA LEU A 102 12.05 -15.67 4.13
C LEU A 102 10.72 -16.31 3.71
N THR A 103 10.03 -16.97 4.63
CA THR A 103 8.71 -17.57 4.40
C THR A 103 7.73 -17.07 5.44
N THR A 104 6.60 -16.56 4.96
CA THR A 104 5.45 -16.15 5.77
C THR A 104 4.28 -17.09 5.50
N PHE A 105 3.69 -17.66 6.54
CA PHE A 105 2.50 -18.52 6.43
C PHE A 105 1.45 -18.09 7.43
N GLY A 106 0.19 -17.97 7.01
CA GLY A 106 -0.88 -17.55 7.90
C GLY A 106 -2.27 -17.62 7.31
N GLY A 107 -3.21 -17.00 8.01
CA GLY A 107 -4.58 -16.86 7.57
C GLY A 107 -5.17 -15.49 7.88
N ILE A 108 -6.24 -15.15 7.18
CA ILE A 108 -7.02 -13.92 7.35
C ILE A 108 -8.48 -14.31 7.54
N LEU A 109 -9.08 -13.85 8.63
CA LEU A 109 -10.51 -13.88 8.86
C LEU A 109 -11.09 -12.50 8.56
N ASN A 110 -12.05 -12.45 7.64
CA ASN A 110 -12.78 -11.25 7.27
C ASN A 110 -14.24 -11.34 7.72
N PHE A 111 -14.75 -10.23 8.25
CA PHE A 111 -16.18 -10.04 8.50
C PHE A 111 -16.62 -8.65 8.04
N ALA A 112 -17.74 -8.57 7.32
CA ALA A 112 -18.34 -7.32 6.89
C ALA A 112 -19.83 -7.28 7.25
N TYR A 113 -20.28 -6.17 7.83
CA TYR A 113 -21.65 -5.95 8.25
C TYR A 113 -22.23 -4.68 7.61
N ASN A 114 -23.35 -4.82 6.92
CA ASN A 114 -24.00 -3.74 6.18
C ASN A 114 -25.23 -3.20 6.92
N VAL A 115 -25.23 -1.91 7.18
CA VAL A 115 -26.38 -1.15 7.66
C VAL A 115 -27.04 -0.44 6.47
N ARG A 116 -28.29 -0.78 6.17
CA ARG A 116 -29.09 -0.04 5.20
C ARG A 116 -29.55 1.28 5.83
N LEU A 117 -29.26 2.40 5.19
CA LEU A 117 -29.69 3.73 5.63
C LEU A 117 -30.96 4.17 4.90
N ASP A 118 -31.01 3.93 3.58
CA ASP A 118 -32.18 4.21 2.75
C ASP A 118 -32.28 3.13 1.64
N ARG A 119 -33.17 3.32 0.66
CA ARG A 119 -33.35 2.42 -0.48
C ARG A 119 -32.03 2.19 -1.22
N ASP A 120 -31.35 3.27 -1.57
CA ASP A 120 -30.16 3.29 -2.43
C ASP A 120 -28.86 3.62 -1.67
N SER A 121 -28.95 3.99 -0.37
CA SER A 121 -27.82 4.35 0.50
C SER A 121 -27.56 3.30 1.59
N ASN A 122 -26.30 2.91 1.77
CA ASN A 122 -25.88 1.94 2.79
C ASN A 122 -24.52 2.30 3.42
N LEU A 123 -24.25 1.73 4.59
CA LEU A 123 -23.01 1.89 5.33
C LEU A 123 -22.52 0.51 5.76
N THR A 124 -21.43 0.04 5.16
CA THR A 124 -20.80 -1.24 5.48
C THR A 124 -19.58 -1.02 6.36
N PHE A 125 -19.50 -1.77 7.46
CA PHE A 125 -18.32 -1.88 8.31
C PHE A 125 -17.61 -3.19 7.99
N GLY A 126 -16.29 -3.22 8.02
CA GLY A 126 -15.47 -4.39 7.71
C GLY A 126 -14.30 -4.53 8.67
N LEU A 127 -13.85 -5.77 8.88
CA LEU A 127 -12.72 -6.10 9.72
C LEU A 127 -11.97 -7.30 9.14
N ASN A 128 -10.66 -7.14 8.90
CA ASN A 128 -9.75 -8.25 8.66
C ASN A 128 -8.89 -8.48 9.91
N ILE A 129 -8.90 -9.71 10.43
CA ILE A 129 -7.99 -10.18 11.47
C ILE A 129 -7.04 -11.18 10.81
N GLY A 130 -5.76 -10.84 10.73
CA GLY A 130 -4.72 -11.73 10.19
C GLY A 130 -3.92 -12.38 11.30
N ALA A 131 -3.60 -13.66 11.19
CA ALA A 131 -2.72 -14.37 12.11
C ALA A 131 -1.70 -15.18 11.30
N TYR A 132 -0.41 -14.92 11.50
CA TYR A 132 0.63 -15.47 10.63
C TYR A 132 1.97 -15.64 11.35
N LYS A 133 2.79 -16.55 10.84
CA LYS A 133 4.18 -16.78 11.26
C LYS A 133 5.12 -16.28 10.16
N SER A 134 6.15 -15.54 10.53
CA SER A 134 7.19 -15.03 9.62
C SER A 134 8.55 -15.53 10.11
N GLY A 135 9.31 -16.21 9.26
CA GLY A 135 10.61 -16.74 9.65
C GLY A 135 11.49 -17.13 8.47
N LEU A 136 12.68 -17.63 8.77
CA LEU A 136 13.67 -18.07 7.79
C LEU A 136 13.47 -19.54 7.41
N ASN A 137 13.32 -19.84 6.12
CA ASN A 137 13.27 -21.21 5.62
C ASN A 137 14.69 -21.76 5.44
N THR A 138 15.24 -22.35 6.49
CA THR A 138 16.59 -22.96 6.51
C THR A 138 16.81 -23.97 5.40
N GLY A 139 15.79 -24.73 4.98
CA GLY A 139 15.86 -25.67 3.86
C GLY A 139 16.03 -25.03 2.48
N SER A 140 15.86 -23.71 2.36
CA SER A 140 16.15 -22.91 1.16
C SER A 140 17.48 -22.16 1.22
N VAL A 141 18.17 -22.18 2.36
CA VAL A 141 19.47 -21.54 2.54
C VAL A 141 20.55 -22.47 1.99
N VAL A 142 21.40 -21.95 1.10
CA VAL A 142 22.56 -22.68 0.57
C VAL A 142 23.83 -22.02 1.12
N THR A 143 24.45 -22.64 2.12
CA THR A 143 25.75 -22.22 2.66
C THR A 143 26.87 -23.18 2.27
N ASN A 144 28.11 -22.70 2.28
CA ASN A 144 29.31 -23.54 2.09
C ASN A 144 29.82 -24.16 3.41
N PHE A 145 29.28 -23.72 4.54
CA PHE A 145 29.59 -24.13 5.90
C PHE A 145 28.36 -23.84 6.78
N ASP A 146 28.15 -24.61 7.84
CA ASP A 146 27.05 -24.37 8.78
C ASP A 146 27.31 -23.05 9.54
N ASP A 147 26.34 -22.14 9.53
CA ASP A 147 26.42 -20.83 10.20
C ASP A 147 25.45 -20.81 11.40
N PRO A 148 25.97 -20.82 12.65
CA PRO A 148 25.13 -20.82 13.85
C PRO A 148 24.24 -19.57 14.01
N SER A 149 24.49 -18.49 13.27
CA SER A 149 23.61 -17.31 13.26
C SER A 149 22.31 -17.56 12.47
N ILE A 150 22.32 -18.51 11.53
CA ILE A 150 21.16 -18.91 10.72
C ILE A 150 20.27 -19.90 11.48
N GLU A 151 20.86 -20.75 12.33
CA GLU A 151 20.13 -21.75 13.13
C GLU A 151 19.24 -21.14 14.22
N ASN A 152 19.55 -19.92 14.67
CA ASN A 152 18.90 -19.27 15.82
C ASN A 152 18.01 -18.06 15.42
N VAL A 153 17.63 -17.93 14.15
CA VAL A 153 16.71 -16.86 13.71
C VAL A 153 15.29 -17.15 14.24
N PRO A 154 14.70 -16.27 15.07
CA PRO A 154 13.37 -16.49 15.64
C PRO A 154 12.27 -16.43 14.56
N GLU A 155 11.23 -17.26 14.73
CA GLU A 155 10.11 -17.37 13.78
C GLU A 155 8.85 -16.66 14.30
N ASN A 156 8.91 -15.33 14.38
CA ASN A 156 7.88 -14.48 14.98
C ASN A 156 6.44 -14.78 14.50
N PHE A 157 5.52 -14.93 15.46
CA PHE A 157 4.08 -15.08 15.19
C PHE A 157 3.34 -13.76 15.48
N LEU A 158 2.65 -13.23 14.46
CA LEU A 158 1.98 -11.92 14.51
C LEU A 158 0.46 -12.02 14.33
N LEU A 159 -0.24 -11.18 15.10
CA LEU A 159 -1.66 -10.92 14.99
C LEU A 159 -1.87 -9.49 14.47
N THR A 160 -2.59 -9.35 13.36
CA THR A 160 -2.88 -8.06 12.70
C THR A 160 -4.37 -7.75 12.68
N VAL A 161 -4.71 -6.47 12.77
CA VAL A 161 -6.09 -5.97 12.73
C VAL A 161 -6.20 -4.83 11.72
N ASN A 162 -7.15 -4.95 10.77
CA ASN A 162 -7.37 -3.98 9.71
C ASN A 162 -8.88 -3.64 9.63
N PRO A 163 -9.36 -2.56 10.26
CA PRO A 163 -10.74 -2.12 10.14
C PRO A 163 -10.99 -1.35 8.83
N GLY A 164 -12.24 -1.32 8.39
CA GLY A 164 -12.69 -0.51 7.26
C GLY A 164 -14.16 -0.11 7.35
N ILE A 165 -14.51 0.95 6.64
CA ILE A 165 -15.86 1.49 6.51
C ILE A 165 -16.11 1.91 5.05
N ASN A 166 -17.32 1.72 4.55
CA ASN A 166 -17.70 2.07 3.18
C ASN A 166 -19.14 2.58 3.14
N TYR A 167 -19.34 3.80 2.64
CA TYR A 167 -20.63 4.39 2.35
C TYR A 167 -20.97 4.19 0.86
N GLY A 168 -21.98 3.37 0.58
CA GLY A 168 -22.51 3.16 -0.77
C GLY A 168 -23.71 4.07 -1.03
N ASN A 169 -23.77 4.69 -2.21
CA ASN A 169 -24.91 5.49 -2.67
C ASN A 169 -25.18 5.21 -4.16
N GLY A 170 -26.18 4.40 -4.44
CA GLY A 170 -26.61 4.03 -5.79
C GLY A 170 -25.50 3.30 -6.58
N PHE A 171 -24.77 4.05 -7.41
CA PHE A 171 -23.67 3.55 -8.26
C PHE A 171 -22.27 3.84 -7.71
N PHE A 172 -22.15 4.68 -6.68
CA PHE A 172 -20.86 5.03 -6.06
C PHE A 172 -20.68 4.34 -4.71
N ASP A 173 -19.42 4.06 -4.35
CA ASP A 173 -19.02 3.61 -3.03
C ASP A 173 -17.76 4.36 -2.59
N PHE A 174 -17.81 4.97 -1.41
CA PHE A 174 -16.71 5.72 -0.81
C PHE A 174 -16.26 4.97 0.43
N GLY A 175 -14.97 4.69 0.60
CA GLY A 175 -14.51 3.96 1.78
C GLY A 175 -13.16 4.38 2.31
N LEU A 176 -12.95 4.04 3.58
CA LEU A 176 -11.72 4.23 4.33
C LEU A 176 -11.37 2.91 5.02
N SER A 177 -10.09 2.54 5.02
CA SER A 177 -9.57 1.40 5.79
C SER A 177 -8.21 1.74 6.40
N ILE A 178 -7.85 1.09 7.50
CA ILE A 178 -6.52 1.22 8.09
C ILE A 178 -5.85 -0.14 8.00
N ASN A 179 -4.74 -0.21 7.27
CA ASN A 179 -3.90 -1.40 7.21
C ASN A 179 -3.01 -1.46 8.45
N ASN A 180 -2.86 -2.67 9.00
CA ASN A 180 -2.01 -3.00 10.13
C ASN A 180 -2.15 -2.01 11.31
N LEU A 181 -3.40 -1.61 11.64
CA LEU A 181 -3.71 -0.70 12.77
C LEU A 181 -3.12 -1.22 14.09
N VAL A 182 -3.16 -2.54 14.27
CA VAL A 182 -2.42 -3.25 15.31
C VAL A 182 -1.66 -4.38 14.62
N ALA A 183 -0.39 -4.55 14.98
CA ALA A 183 0.45 -5.70 14.61
C ALA A 183 1.16 -6.17 15.89
N TYR A 184 0.60 -7.17 16.56
CA TYR A 184 1.08 -7.68 17.85
C TYR A 184 1.88 -8.96 17.65
N ASN A 185 3.16 -8.95 18.05
CA ASN A 185 4.01 -10.14 18.09
C ASN A 185 3.71 -10.92 19.37
N LEU A 186 3.25 -12.16 19.23
CA LEU A 186 2.88 -13.04 20.34
C LEU A 186 4.10 -13.66 21.04
N GLU A 187 5.28 -13.67 20.42
CA GLU A 187 6.51 -14.23 20.99
C GLU A 187 7.21 -13.19 21.87
N SER A 188 7.48 -12.00 21.34
CA SER A 188 8.02 -10.88 22.14
C SER A 188 6.99 -10.20 23.04
N SER A 189 5.69 -10.47 22.84
CA SER A 189 4.56 -9.81 23.53
C SER A 189 4.52 -8.29 23.37
N LEU A 190 5.06 -7.78 22.26
CA LEU A 190 5.13 -6.37 21.91
C LEU A 190 4.31 -6.07 20.65
N ILE A 191 3.82 -4.84 20.55
CA ILE A 191 3.31 -4.31 19.28
C ILE A 191 4.52 -3.89 18.45
N LEU A 192 4.55 -4.27 17.17
CA LEU A 192 5.56 -3.85 16.22
C LEU A 192 5.49 -2.32 16.04
N GLU A 193 6.45 -1.61 16.61
CA GLU A 193 6.64 -0.17 16.36
C GLU A 193 7.24 0.03 14.96
N ASP A 194 6.99 1.19 14.34
CA ASP A 194 7.48 1.58 13.01
C ASP A 194 7.20 0.60 11.85
N ASN A 195 6.01 0.00 11.82
CA ASN A 195 5.56 -0.85 10.71
C ASN A 195 5.37 -0.05 9.40
N PRO A 196 6.17 -0.26 8.32
CA PRO A 196 6.07 0.50 7.08
C PRO A 196 4.83 0.16 6.24
N GLU A 197 4.18 -0.98 6.51
CA GLU A 197 2.90 -1.39 5.90
C GLU A 197 1.69 -0.97 6.73
N GLN A 198 1.88 -0.17 7.79
CA GLN A 198 0.80 0.53 8.46
C GLN A 198 0.43 1.78 7.65
N GLY A 199 -0.86 1.98 7.39
CA GLY A 199 -1.29 3.11 6.58
C GLY A 199 -2.81 3.29 6.48
N LEU A 200 -3.22 4.52 6.19
CA LEU A 200 -4.61 4.86 5.88
C LEU A 200 -4.86 4.63 4.39
N GLN A 201 -5.89 3.89 4.03
CA GLN A 201 -6.37 3.74 2.68
C GLN A 201 -7.69 4.49 2.51
N ALA A 202 -7.85 5.17 1.38
CA ALA A 202 -9.09 5.78 0.94
C ALA A 202 -9.44 5.34 -0.48
N HIS A 203 -10.69 4.97 -0.74
CA HIS A 203 -11.14 4.57 -2.08
C HIS A 203 -12.44 5.21 -2.52
N LEU A 204 -12.57 5.34 -3.83
CA LEU A 204 -13.78 5.65 -4.58
C LEU A 204 -14.01 4.55 -5.61
N MET A 205 -15.15 3.87 -5.53
CA MET A 205 -15.61 2.93 -6.54
C MET A 205 -16.83 3.50 -7.27
N TYR A 206 -16.91 3.28 -8.58
CA TYR A 206 -18.12 3.48 -9.37
C TYR A 206 -18.46 2.18 -10.10
N THR A 207 -19.74 1.78 -10.09
CA THR A 207 -20.25 0.62 -10.81
C THR A 207 -21.46 1.01 -11.63
N GLY A 208 -21.36 0.89 -12.95
CA GLY A 208 -22.45 1.15 -13.90
C GLY A 208 -22.79 -0.07 -14.76
N TYR A 209 -23.89 0.02 -15.50
CA TYR A 209 -24.36 -1.01 -16.43
C TYR A 209 -24.66 -0.39 -17.80
N LEU A 210 -24.41 -1.14 -18.87
CA LEU A 210 -24.60 -0.72 -20.26
C LEU A 210 -25.78 -1.49 -20.89
N ASP A 211 -26.92 -0.81 -21.04
CA ASP A 211 -28.07 -1.32 -21.78
C ASP A 211 -27.84 -1.17 -23.30
N THR A 212 -27.31 -2.21 -23.92
CA THR A 212 -27.06 -2.26 -25.38
C THR A 212 -27.79 -3.43 -26.04
N ARG A 213 -27.62 -3.63 -27.35
CA ARG A 213 -28.17 -4.82 -28.04
C ARG A 213 -27.05 -5.75 -28.46
N GLY A 214 -27.16 -7.03 -28.11
CA GLY A 214 -26.32 -8.10 -28.66
C GLY A 214 -25.34 -8.69 -27.65
N PHE A 215 -24.04 -8.64 -27.94
CA PHE A 215 -23.01 -9.25 -27.09
C PHE A 215 -22.78 -8.49 -25.78
N PHE A 216 -22.89 -7.15 -25.82
CA PHE A 216 -22.65 -6.24 -24.69
C PHE A 216 -23.93 -5.82 -23.95
N ASP A 217 -25.06 -6.51 -24.18
CA ASP A 217 -26.29 -6.30 -23.39
C ASP A 217 -25.99 -6.57 -21.91
N GLU A 218 -26.55 -5.78 -21.00
CA GLU A 218 -26.35 -5.86 -19.54
C GLU A 218 -24.85 -5.84 -19.08
N THR A 219 -23.93 -5.23 -19.85
CA THR A 219 -22.49 -5.22 -19.49
C THR A 219 -22.20 -4.33 -18.29
N LYS A 220 -21.58 -4.90 -17.26
CA LYS A 220 -21.18 -4.22 -16.03
C LYS A 220 -19.81 -3.56 -16.21
N PHE A 221 -19.68 -2.31 -15.80
CA PHE A 221 -18.43 -1.57 -15.74
C PHE A 221 -18.16 -1.15 -14.30
N SER A 222 -16.96 -1.40 -13.82
CA SER A 222 -16.54 -1.04 -12.47
C SER A 222 -15.18 -0.34 -12.50
N THR A 223 -15.07 0.82 -11.86
CA THR A 223 -13.82 1.53 -11.62
C THR A 223 -13.57 1.67 -10.14
N LEU A 224 -12.33 1.42 -9.72
CA LEU A 224 -11.84 1.65 -8.37
C LEU A 224 -10.66 2.60 -8.45
N ILE A 225 -10.71 3.72 -7.74
CA ILE A 225 -9.57 4.60 -7.47
C ILE A 225 -9.27 4.48 -5.98
N LYS A 226 -8.01 4.23 -5.62
CA LYS A 226 -7.57 4.08 -4.22
C LYS A 226 -6.25 4.81 -4.00
N SER A 227 -6.18 5.56 -2.90
CA SER A 227 -4.97 6.18 -2.38
C SER A 227 -4.59 5.52 -1.06
N GLU A 228 -3.35 5.12 -0.90
CA GLU A 228 -2.80 4.51 0.32
C GLU A 228 -1.70 5.41 0.88
N PHE A 229 -1.86 5.87 2.11
CA PHE A 229 -0.95 6.75 2.81
C PHE A 229 -0.19 5.93 3.85
N LYS A 230 1.04 5.53 3.51
CA LYS A 230 2.00 4.89 4.42
C LYS A 230 2.94 5.95 5.01
N THR A 231 3.80 5.54 5.95
CA THR A 231 4.78 6.43 6.59
C THR A 231 5.75 7.08 5.59
N ASP A 232 6.29 6.30 4.65
CA ASP A 232 7.36 6.73 3.75
C ASP A 232 6.90 7.01 2.30
N GLU A 233 5.72 6.54 1.91
CA GLU A 233 5.21 6.65 0.54
C GLU A 233 3.68 6.85 0.49
N THR A 234 3.20 7.46 -0.61
CA THR A 234 1.77 7.49 -0.95
C THR A 234 1.54 6.75 -2.27
N ILE A 235 0.81 5.65 -2.22
CA ILE A 235 0.51 4.80 -3.38
C ILE A 235 -0.82 5.22 -3.97
N LEU A 236 -0.82 5.68 -5.22
CA LEU A 236 -2.04 5.92 -5.99
C LEU A 236 -2.30 4.72 -6.91
N SER A 237 -3.53 4.24 -6.92
CA SER A 237 -3.96 3.15 -7.79
C SER A 237 -5.32 3.42 -8.42
N ALA A 238 -5.48 3.01 -9.68
CA ALA A 238 -6.73 3.07 -10.42
C ALA A 238 -6.89 1.79 -11.24
N THR A 239 -8.03 1.13 -11.12
CA THR A 239 -8.35 -0.11 -11.86
C THR A 239 -9.75 0.00 -12.46
N ALA A 240 -9.87 -0.33 -13.74
CA ALA A 240 -11.12 -0.39 -14.48
C ALA A 240 -11.39 -1.83 -14.95
N MET A 241 -12.62 -2.31 -14.80
CA MET A 241 -13.06 -3.65 -15.20
C MET A 241 -14.35 -3.56 -16.02
N PHE A 242 -14.39 -4.33 -17.11
CA PHE A 242 -15.58 -4.55 -17.94
C PHE A 242 -15.96 -6.02 -17.87
N THR A 243 -17.18 -6.32 -17.42
CA THR A 243 -17.70 -7.69 -17.25
C THR A 243 -18.94 -7.90 -18.11
N VAL A 244 -18.83 -8.81 -19.08
CA VAL A 244 -19.93 -9.19 -19.98
C VAL A 244 -20.71 -10.36 -19.36
N PRO A 245 -22.06 -10.36 -19.36
CA PRO A 245 -22.88 -11.42 -18.75
C PRO A 245 -22.64 -12.83 -19.30
N LYS A 246 -21.96 -12.96 -20.45
CA LYS A 246 -21.49 -14.23 -21.00
C LYS A 246 -20.36 -14.89 -20.20
N GLY A 247 -19.88 -14.25 -19.14
CA GLY A 247 -18.79 -14.77 -18.31
C GLY A 247 -17.42 -14.51 -18.87
N ILE A 248 -17.21 -13.31 -19.41
CA ILE A 248 -15.92 -12.81 -19.86
C ILE A 248 -15.74 -11.44 -19.22
N TRP A 249 -14.59 -11.19 -18.61
CA TRP A 249 -14.22 -9.86 -18.14
C TRP A 249 -12.79 -9.52 -18.53
N ALA A 250 -12.56 -8.22 -18.68
CA ALA A 250 -11.25 -7.64 -18.89
C ALA A 250 -11.06 -6.52 -17.89
N GLN A 251 -9.87 -6.43 -17.29
CA GLN A 251 -9.52 -5.36 -16.37
C GLN A 251 -8.16 -4.75 -16.75
N ALA A 252 -8.01 -3.47 -16.50
CA ALA A 252 -6.76 -2.73 -16.71
C ALA A 252 -6.56 -1.79 -15.53
N GLY A 253 -5.33 -1.70 -15.05
CA GLY A 253 -4.97 -0.90 -13.89
C GLY A 253 -3.67 -0.16 -14.04
N TYR A 254 -3.51 0.83 -13.18
CA TYR A 254 -2.27 1.58 -12.97
C TYR A 254 -2.06 1.72 -11.46
N ASN A 255 -0.84 1.52 -11.02
CA ASN A 255 -0.37 1.71 -9.66
C ASN A 255 0.94 2.50 -9.71
N SER A 256 1.07 3.53 -8.87
CA SER A 256 2.24 4.43 -8.90
C SER A 256 3.57 3.73 -8.56
N VAL A 257 3.53 2.60 -7.83
CA VAL A 257 4.70 1.79 -7.47
C VAL A 257 4.84 0.59 -8.43
N TYR A 258 3.78 -0.21 -8.58
CA TYR A 258 3.84 -1.48 -9.32
C TYR A 258 3.60 -1.36 -10.84
N GLY A 259 3.39 -0.14 -11.35
CA GLY A 259 3.24 0.15 -12.78
C GLY A 259 1.86 -0.19 -13.35
N VAL A 260 1.81 -0.67 -14.60
CA VAL A 260 0.56 -0.99 -15.30
C VAL A 260 0.20 -2.46 -15.14
N SER A 261 -1.10 -2.75 -14.98
CA SER A 261 -1.63 -4.11 -14.97
C SER A 261 -2.74 -4.30 -15.99
N GLY A 262 -2.87 -5.53 -16.48
CA GLY A 262 -3.89 -5.96 -17.43
C GLY A 262 -4.29 -7.39 -17.14
N GLY A 263 -5.60 -7.63 -17.08
CA GLY A 263 -6.18 -8.91 -16.68
C GLY A 263 -7.31 -9.34 -17.60
N LEU A 264 -7.41 -10.65 -17.80
CA LEU A 264 -8.50 -11.30 -18.54
C LEU A 264 -9.01 -12.47 -17.71
N GLY A 265 -10.33 -12.59 -17.59
CA GLY A 265 -10.96 -13.70 -16.90
C GLY A 265 -12.20 -14.23 -17.60
N VAL A 266 -12.47 -15.51 -17.35
CA VAL A 266 -13.48 -16.27 -18.06
C VAL A 266 -14.12 -17.34 -17.19
N ASN A 267 -15.45 -17.43 -17.27
CA ASN A 267 -16.22 -18.54 -16.72
C ASN A 267 -16.19 -19.70 -17.71
N ILE A 268 -15.32 -20.69 -17.46
CA ILE A 268 -15.30 -21.96 -18.20
C ILE A 268 -16.66 -22.64 -18.09
N SER A 269 -17.23 -22.66 -16.89
CA SER A 269 -18.62 -23.08 -16.62
C SER A 269 -19.31 -22.07 -15.71
N PRO A 270 -20.64 -22.15 -15.49
CA PRO A 270 -21.32 -21.30 -14.52
C PRO A 270 -20.80 -21.41 -13.07
N GLN A 271 -19.95 -22.40 -12.78
CA GLN A 271 -19.36 -22.63 -11.45
C GLN A 271 -17.83 -22.58 -11.45
N ILE A 272 -17.15 -22.60 -12.60
CA ILE A 272 -15.68 -22.59 -12.67
C ILE A 272 -15.23 -21.37 -13.46
N ALA A 273 -14.44 -20.53 -12.81
CA ALA A 273 -13.87 -19.31 -13.33
C ALA A 273 -12.33 -19.38 -13.29
N VAL A 274 -11.68 -18.80 -14.30
CA VAL A 274 -10.23 -18.61 -14.34
C VAL A 274 -9.94 -17.17 -14.69
N GLU A 275 -9.02 -16.55 -13.98
CA GLU A 275 -8.50 -15.20 -14.25
C GLU A 275 -6.98 -15.25 -14.37
N TYR A 276 -6.44 -14.48 -15.29
CA TYR A 276 -5.01 -14.26 -15.46
C TYR A 276 -4.73 -12.77 -15.49
N ASN A 277 -3.87 -12.31 -14.58
CA ASN A 277 -3.41 -10.93 -14.51
C ASN A 277 -1.92 -10.86 -14.83
N PHE A 278 -1.54 -9.87 -15.62
CA PHE A 278 -0.19 -9.49 -15.95
C PHE A 278 0.05 -8.08 -15.43
N GLU A 279 1.20 -7.87 -14.78
CA GLU A 279 1.60 -6.58 -14.24
C GLU A 279 3.03 -6.28 -14.68
N LYS A 280 3.28 -5.04 -15.12
CA LYS A 280 4.58 -4.57 -15.55
C LYS A 280 4.89 -3.25 -14.85
N ALA A 281 5.93 -3.29 -14.03
CA ALA A 281 6.50 -2.12 -13.39
C ALA A 281 6.91 -1.02 -14.40
N ILE A 282 6.90 0.22 -13.91
CA ILE A 282 7.32 1.43 -14.62
C ILE A 282 8.21 2.22 -13.64
N GLY A 283 9.31 2.79 -14.12
CA GLY A 283 10.30 3.45 -13.26
C GLY A 283 11.26 2.43 -12.63
N ASP A 284 11.67 2.66 -11.39
CA ASP A 284 12.78 1.98 -10.70
C ASP A 284 12.60 0.45 -10.60
N LEU A 285 11.36 -0.05 -10.66
CA LEU A 285 11.06 -1.48 -10.60
C LEU A 285 11.07 -2.19 -11.98
N THR A 286 11.38 -1.49 -13.08
CA THR A 286 11.28 -2.06 -14.44
C THR A 286 12.25 -3.23 -14.69
N ASP A 287 13.45 -3.18 -14.09
CA ASP A 287 14.52 -4.17 -14.31
C ASP A 287 14.31 -5.50 -13.59
N PHE A 288 13.30 -5.60 -12.71
CA PHE A 288 12.90 -6.85 -12.07
C PHE A 288 11.94 -7.69 -12.94
N GLY A 289 11.44 -7.10 -14.03
CA GLY A 289 10.59 -7.79 -14.99
C GLY A 289 9.10 -7.89 -14.58
N PRO A 290 8.29 -8.58 -15.39
CA PRO A 290 6.85 -8.65 -15.17
C PRO A 290 6.46 -9.59 -14.04
N SER A 291 5.31 -9.30 -13.45
CA SER A 291 4.62 -10.11 -12.45
C SER A 291 3.42 -10.80 -13.09
N HIS A 292 3.18 -12.06 -12.72
CA HIS A 292 2.14 -12.92 -13.28
C HIS A 292 1.27 -13.47 -12.15
N GLU A 293 -0.05 -13.38 -12.30
CA GLU A 293 -1.02 -13.95 -11.35
C GLU A 293 -2.03 -14.82 -12.10
N ILE A 294 -2.29 -16.02 -11.58
CA ILE A 294 -3.32 -16.94 -12.07
C ILE A 294 -4.25 -17.25 -10.90
N THR A 295 -5.54 -16.98 -11.06
CA THR A 295 -6.59 -17.37 -10.10
C THR A 295 -7.53 -18.40 -10.72
N LEU A 296 -7.72 -19.53 -10.03
CA LEU A 296 -8.78 -20.50 -10.29
C LEU A 296 -9.84 -20.35 -9.20
N ALA A 297 -11.11 -20.18 -9.59
CA ALA A 297 -12.20 -20.02 -8.63
C ALA A 297 -13.40 -20.93 -8.92
N TYR A 298 -13.99 -21.45 -7.85
CA TYR A 298 -15.25 -22.17 -7.85
C TYR A 298 -16.36 -21.31 -7.22
N ARG A 299 -17.37 -20.98 -8.02
CA ARG A 299 -18.55 -20.21 -7.62
C ARG A 299 -19.67 -21.13 -7.17
N PHE A 300 -20.16 -20.91 -5.95
CA PHE A 300 -21.37 -21.56 -5.47
C PHE A 300 -22.61 -20.86 -6.02
N LYS A 301 -23.62 -21.65 -6.41
CA LYS A 301 -24.92 -21.10 -6.81
C LYS A 301 -25.58 -20.48 -5.58
N ASN A 302 -25.88 -19.19 -5.64
CA ASN A 302 -26.68 -18.56 -4.60
C ASN A 302 -28.14 -19.02 -4.72
N THR A 303 -28.73 -19.46 -3.61
CA THR A 303 -30.13 -19.89 -3.52
C THR A 303 -31.05 -18.78 -3.01
N GLU A 304 -30.49 -17.68 -2.51
CA GLU A 304 -31.22 -16.58 -1.89
C GLU A 304 -31.24 -15.35 -2.79
N ASN A 305 -32.43 -14.84 -3.09
CA ASN A 305 -32.63 -13.61 -3.85
C ASN A 305 -32.57 -12.41 -2.88
N TYR A 306 -31.41 -11.82 -2.69
CA TYR A 306 -31.26 -10.62 -1.85
C TYR A 306 -31.87 -9.38 -2.53
N GLN A 307 -32.40 -8.41 -1.79
CA GLN A 307 -32.95 -7.18 -2.41
C GLN A 307 -31.91 -6.35 -3.21
N TYR A 308 -30.63 -6.63 -3.02
CA TYR A 308 -29.51 -6.05 -3.77
C TYR A 308 -28.98 -6.96 -4.89
N SER A 309 -29.59 -8.13 -5.15
CA SER A 309 -29.26 -8.98 -6.30
C SER A 309 -29.93 -8.44 -7.57
N GLY A 310 -29.44 -7.30 -8.07
CA GLY A 310 -29.56 -7.01 -9.49
C GLY A 310 -28.88 -8.13 -10.28
N ASP A 311 -29.50 -8.55 -11.39
CA ASP A 311 -29.30 -9.83 -12.08
C ASP A 311 -27.86 -10.10 -12.62
N ASP A 312 -26.87 -10.28 -11.74
CA ASP A 312 -25.53 -10.80 -12.08
C ASP A 312 -25.57 -12.33 -12.36
N GLU A 313 -26.57 -12.82 -13.13
CA GLU A 313 -26.66 -14.22 -13.61
C GLU A 313 -25.60 -14.47 -14.72
N VAL A 314 -24.33 -14.51 -14.32
CA VAL A 314 -23.22 -14.66 -15.28
C VAL A 314 -23.19 -16.09 -15.86
N SER A 315 -23.36 -16.23 -17.17
CA SER A 315 -23.20 -17.48 -17.91
C SER A 315 -21.75 -17.99 -17.88
N GLY A 316 -21.54 -19.26 -18.21
CA GLY A 316 -20.23 -19.78 -18.64
C GLY A 316 -20.15 -19.95 -20.15
N LEU A 317 -18.94 -20.12 -20.69
CA LEU A 317 -18.69 -20.43 -22.10
C LEU A 317 -19.34 -21.76 -22.52
N LEU A 318 -19.34 -22.76 -21.62
CA LEU A 318 -19.84 -24.11 -21.90
C LEU A 318 -21.33 -24.31 -21.54
N SER A 319 -22.03 -23.29 -21.05
CA SER A 319 -23.48 -23.39 -20.76
C SER A 319 -24.34 -22.98 -21.94
N GLY A 320 -25.38 -23.77 -22.22
CA GLY A 320 -26.40 -23.43 -23.22
C GLY A 320 -27.13 -22.12 -22.90
N LYS A 321 -27.72 -21.51 -23.94
CA LYS A 321 -28.33 -20.15 -23.92
C LYS A 321 -29.02 -19.81 -22.59
N PRO A 322 -28.72 -18.66 -21.96
CA PRO A 322 -29.34 -18.27 -20.69
C PRO A 322 -30.87 -18.21 -20.85
N LYS A 323 -31.58 -18.86 -19.93
CA LYS A 323 -33.04 -18.77 -19.87
C LYS A 323 -33.40 -17.39 -19.33
N ARG A 324 -33.64 -16.41 -20.22
CA ARG A 324 -34.33 -15.16 -19.86
C ARG A 324 -35.58 -15.52 -19.04
N ARG A 325 -35.56 -15.24 -17.73
CA ARG A 325 -36.75 -15.35 -16.89
C ARG A 325 -37.78 -14.39 -17.47
N LYS A 326 -38.86 -14.93 -18.06
CA LYS A 326 -40.03 -14.11 -18.41
C LYS A 326 -40.48 -13.43 -17.12
N LYS A 327 -40.54 -12.09 -17.10
CA LYS A 327 -41.21 -11.35 -16.02
C LYS A 327 -42.60 -11.96 -15.85
N ILE A 328 -42.82 -12.61 -14.71
CA ILE A 328 -44.12 -13.21 -14.39
C ILE A 328 -45.07 -12.04 -14.17
N ALA A 329 -46.00 -11.83 -15.09
CA ALA A 329 -47.06 -10.86 -14.89
C ALA A 329 -47.84 -11.29 -13.63
N PRO A 330 -48.06 -10.40 -12.64
CA PRO A 330 -48.70 -10.78 -11.39
C PRO A 330 -50.09 -11.36 -11.67
N SER A 331 -50.33 -12.58 -11.21
CA SER A 331 -51.64 -13.22 -11.29
C SER A 331 -52.62 -12.38 -10.47
N LYS A 332 -53.63 -11.81 -11.13
CA LYS A 332 -54.67 -11.00 -10.47
C LYS A 332 -55.34 -11.82 -9.36
N PRO A 333 -55.26 -11.42 -8.09
CA PRO A 333 -56.10 -12.00 -7.06
C PRO A 333 -57.57 -11.72 -7.40
N LYS A 334 -58.47 -12.67 -7.09
CA LYS A 334 -59.89 -12.34 -7.02
C LYS A 334 -60.09 -11.40 -5.83
N VAL A 335 -60.73 -10.27 -6.08
CA VAL A 335 -60.94 -9.19 -5.10
C VAL A 335 -62.39 -9.18 -4.67
N ASP A 336 -62.63 -9.28 -3.36
CA ASP A 336 -63.88 -8.83 -2.76
C ASP A 336 -63.96 -7.30 -2.81
N ARG A 337 -65.04 -6.79 -3.42
CA ARG A 337 -65.13 -5.37 -3.78
C ARG A 337 -65.35 -4.43 -2.59
N GLU A 338 -65.88 -4.94 -1.48
CA GLU A 338 -66.19 -4.14 -0.29
C GLU A 338 -64.92 -3.83 0.53
N ALA A 339 -64.05 -4.82 0.74
CA ALA A 339 -62.78 -4.62 1.47
C ALA A 339 -61.87 -3.58 0.80
N ILE A 340 -61.84 -3.50 -0.54
CA ILE A 340 -61.09 -2.46 -1.25
C ILE A 340 -61.75 -1.07 -1.15
N ALA A 341 -63.06 -0.99 -0.95
CA ALA A 341 -63.73 0.31 -0.77
C ALA A 341 -63.37 0.95 0.58
N GLU A 342 -63.42 0.18 1.67
CA GLU A 342 -62.98 0.66 3.00
C GLU A 342 -61.48 0.96 3.03
N GLN A 343 -60.64 0.08 2.47
CA GLN A 343 -59.20 0.31 2.44
C GLN A 343 -58.87 1.58 1.65
N LYS A 344 -59.48 1.79 0.47
CA LYS A 344 -59.29 3.03 -0.31
C LYS A 344 -59.84 4.28 0.37
N ALA A 345 -60.88 4.18 1.20
CA ALA A 345 -61.36 5.31 1.98
C ALA A 345 -60.30 5.74 3.02
N LYS A 346 -59.77 4.77 3.79
CA LYS A 346 -58.72 5.01 4.81
C LYS A 346 -57.39 5.42 4.18
N ASP A 347 -56.99 4.81 3.07
CA ASP A 347 -55.77 5.18 2.34
C ASP A 347 -55.87 6.59 1.74
N LYS A 348 -57.07 7.00 1.28
CA LYS A 348 -57.30 8.36 0.80
C LYS A 348 -57.31 9.38 1.94
N GLU A 349 -57.95 9.07 3.06
CA GLU A 349 -57.96 9.90 4.27
C GLU A 349 -56.53 10.11 4.80
N ASN A 350 -55.73 9.04 4.88
CA ASN A 350 -54.30 9.13 5.23
C ASN A 350 -53.47 9.89 4.19
N ALA A 351 -53.77 9.76 2.89
CA ALA A 351 -53.06 10.49 1.83
C ALA A 351 -53.40 11.98 1.82
N ASP A 352 -54.66 12.35 2.10
CA ASP A 352 -55.10 13.73 2.21
C ASP A 352 -54.59 14.37 3.51
N ALA A 353 -54.56 13.65 4.64
CA ALA A 353 -53.90 14.08 5.87
C ALA A 353 -52.38 14.30 5.67
N LYS A 354 -51.70 13.39 4.97
CA LYS A 354 -50.28 13.55 4.65
C LYS A 354 -50.03 14.71 3.68
N ARG A 355 -50.90 14.91 2.68
CA ARG A 355 -50.85 16.09 1.79
C ARG A 355 -51.02 17.40 2.55
N LEU A 356 -51.87 17.44 3.57
CA LEU A 356 -52.07 18.61 4.42
C LEU A 356 -50.80 18.90 5.22
N ALA A 357 -50.23 17.91 5.90
CA ALA A 357 -48.97 18.04 6.62
C ALA A 357 -47.78 18.43 5.71
N ASP A 358 -47.68 17.85 4.52
CA ASP A 358 -46.67 18.22 3.51
C ASP A 358 -46.90 19.63 2.93
N GLN A 359 -48.13 20.17 2.96
CA GLN A 359 -48.42 21.57 2.62
C GLN A 359 -48.03 22.52 3.77
N GLU A 360 -48.44 22.21 5.00
CA GLU A 360 -48.09 23.00 6.20
C GLU A 360 -46.58 23.11 6.37
N ALA A 361 -45.83 22.01 6.28
CA ALA A 361 -44.37 22.00 6.33
C ALA A 361 -43.72 22.79 5.17
N ARG A 362 -44.36 22.84 3.99
CA ARG A 362 -43.89 23.67 2.85
C ARG A 362 -44.21 25.14 3.01
N GLU A 363 -45.29 25.49 3.69
CA GLU A 363 -45.63 26.88 4.02
C GLU A 363 -44.74 27.40 5.15
N GLU A 364 -44.44 26.58 6.16
CA GLU A 364 -43.45 26.88 7.19
C GLU A 364 -42.04 27.04 6.60
N LEU A 365 -41.61 26.15 5.71
CA LEU A 365 -40.32 26.29 5.01
C LEU A 365 -40.26 27.55 4.13
N LYS A 366 -41.39 27.96 3.52
CA LYS A 366 -41.48 29.22 2.77
C LYS A 366 -41.46 30.44 3.69
N ALA A 367 -42.14 30.39 4.84
CA ALA A 367 -42.14 31.45 5.83
C ALA A 367 -40.74 31.66 6.40
N ASN A 368 -40.04 30.58 6.75
CA ASN A 368 -38.64 30.63 7.21
C ASN A 368 -37.71 31.16 6.13
N ARG A 369 -37.85 30.73 4.88
CA ARG A 369 -37.02 31.26 3.77
C ARG A 369 -37.32 32.73 3.45
N LEU A 370 -38.56 33.17 3.60
CA LEU A 370 -38.94 34.58 3.44
C LEU A 370 -38.41 35.43 4.60
N ALA A 371 -38.40 34.89 5.83
CA ALA A 371 -37.79 35.53 6.99
C ALA A 371 -36.25 35.62 6.85
N GLU A 372 -35.61 34.56 6.35
CA GLU A 372 -34.17 34.53 6.04
C GLU A 372 -33.82 35.52 4.91
N GLN A 373 -34.62 35.57 3.83
CA GLN A 373 -34.44 36.58 2.78
C GLN A 373 -34.62 38.01 3.31
N LYS A 374 -35.64 38.27 4.14
CA LYS A 374 -35.80 39.60 4.77
C LYS A 374 -34.66 39.95 5.71
N ALA A 375 -34.19 39.02 6.54
CA ALA A 375 -33.03 39.22 7.40
C ALA A 375 -31.76 39.50 6.58
N LYS A 376 -31.64 38.90 5.40
CA LYS A 376 -30.52 39.14 4.48
C LYS A 376 -30.63 40.46 3.73
N GLU A 377 -31.82 40.84 3.26
CA GLU A 377 -32.10 42.17 2.68
C GLU A 377 -31.90 43.28 3.72
N GLU A 378 -32.29 43.05 4.99
CA GLU A 378 -32.09 44.00 6.09
C GLU A 378 -30.62 44.10 6.52
N ALA A 379 -29.86 43.00 6.42
CA ALA A 379 -28.41 43.00 6.61
C ALA A 379 -27.67 43.72 5.45
N GLU A 380 -28.05 43.45 4.19
CA GLU A 380 -27.48 44.11 3.02
C GLU A 380 -27.85 45.60 2.99
N ALA A 381 -29.07 45.99 3.41
CA ALA A 381 -29.47 47.38 3.59
C ALA A 381 -28.69 48.07 4.74
N LYS A 382 -28.37 47.36 5.82
CA LYS A 382 -27.48 47.88 6.86
C LYS A 382 -26.06 48.11 6.35
N VAL A 383 -25.48 47.14 5.64
CA VAL A 383 -24.13 47.27 5.06
C VAL A 383 -24.08 48.39 4.03
N LEU A 384 -25.12 48.56 3.21
CA LEU A 384 -25.21 49.66 2.26
C LEU A 384 -25.35 51.02 2.97
N ALA A 385 -26.18 51.12 4.02
CA ALA A 385 -26.30 52.33 4.84
C ALA A 385 -25.00 52.66 5.60
N GLU A 386 -24.21 51.66 6.00
CA GLU A 386 -22.90 51.82 6.64
C GLU A 386 -21.81 52.23 5.64
N GLN A 387 -21.92 51.80 4.37
CA GLN A 387 -21.08 52.26 3.25
C GLN A 387 -21.44 53.66 2.73
N GLU A 388 -22.72 54.06 2.80
CA GLU A 388 -23.15 55.43 2.49
C GLU A 388 -22.79 56.39 3.65
N ALA A 389 -22.90 55.95 4.91
CA ALA A 389 -22.49 56.73 6.08
C ALA A 389 -20.97 56.90 6.23
N THR A 390 -20.14 56.18 5.47
CA THR A 390 -18.67 56.33 5.46
C THR A 390 -18.15 57.24 4.33
N ASN A 391 -19.04 57.88 3.55
CA ASN A 391 -18.67 58.81 2.47
C ASN A 391 -19.12 60.27 2.66
N GLU A 392 -19.77 60.63 3.78
CA GLU A 392 -20.02 62.04 4.12
C GLU A 392 -19.68 62.36 5.58
N VAL A 393 -19.04 63.53 5.76
CA VAL A 393 -18.76 64.27 7.02
C VAL A 393 -17.58 63.78 7.87
N ASP A 394 -16.42 64.35 7.56
CA ASP A 394 -15.36 64.64 8.53
C ASP A 394 -15.86 65.52 9.70
N ALA A 395 -15.19 65.37 10.85
CA ALA A 395 -15.14 66.26 12.03
C ALA A 395 -16.18 66.09 13.16
N GLU A 396 -15.62 65.92 14.37
CA GLU A 396 -16.18 66.18 15.72
C GLU A 396 -17.42 65.40 16.22
N ALA A 397 -17.19 64.36 17.04
CA ALA A 397 -17.74 64.21 18.42
C ALA A 397 -17.61 62.78 19.02
N ASP A 398 -16.38 62.22 19.10
CA ASP A 398 -16.17 60.88 19.68
C ASP A 398 -16.07 60.90 21.22
N ALA A 399 -17.20 60.67 21.90
CA ALA A 399 -17.22 60.44 23.36
C ALA A 399 -18.46 59.70 23.90
N ASN A 400 -19.65 59.89 23.31
CA ASN A 400 -20.92 59.48 23.96
C ASN A 400 -21.66 58.32 23.27
N ALA A 401 -21.26 57.90 22.07
CA ALA A 401 -21.88 56.78 21.35
C ALA A 401 -21.42 55.41 21.88
N LYS A 402 -20.13 55.27 22.24
CA LYS A 402 -19.51 53.99 22.64
C LYS A 402 -20.18 53.34 23.86
N ARG A 403 -20.60 54.16 24.83
CA ARG A 403 -21.24 53.73 26.08
C ARG A 403 -22.68 53.19 25.91
N LEU A 404 -23.39 53.57 24.84
CA LEU A 404 -24.76 53.12 24.58
C LEU A 404 -24.82 51.79 23.81
N ALA A 405 -23.81 51.51 22.98
CA ALA A 405 -23.67 50.23 22.28
C ALA A 405 -23.31 49.09 23.25
N GLU A 406 -22.40 49.35 24.19
CA GLU A 406 -21.87 48.36 25.13
C GLU A 406 -22.91 47.89 26.17
N GLN A 407 -23.87 48.76 26.55
CA GLN A 407 -24.99 48.37 27.43
C GLN A 407 -25.97 47.41 26.74
N LYS A 408 -26.33 47.65 25.47
CA LYS A 408 -27.26 46.77 24.74
C LYS A 408 -26.67 45.39 24.45
N ALA A 409 -25.37 45.32 24.16
CA ALA A 409 -24.69 44.05 23.93
C ALA A 409 -24.68 43.14 25.17
N LYS A 410 -24.65 43.71 26.39
CA LYS A 410 -24.71 42.95 27.64
C LYS A 410 -26.10 42.38 27.94
N GLU A 411 -27.15 43.18 27.78
CA GLU A 411 -28.53 42.72 28.03
C GLU A 411 -28.96 41.57 27.10
N GLU A 412 -28.56 41.63 25.83
CA GLU A 412 -28.96 40.62 24.81
C GLU A 412 -28.21 39.29 24.97
N ALA A 413 -26.97 39.32 25.48
CA ALA A 413 -26.20 38.12 25.83
C ALA A 413 -26.76 37.41 27.07
N GLU A 414 -27.12 38.16 28.12
CA GLU A 414 -27.62 37.61 29.38
C GLU A 414 -29.03 36.99 29.24
N ALA A 415 -29.89 37.60 28.41
CA ALA A 415 -31.20 37.06 28.05
C ALA A 415 -31.12 35.70 27.31
N ASN A 416 -30.15 35.54 26.40
CA ASN A 416 -29.96 34.29 25.67
C ASN A 416 -29.38 33.16 26.55
N ALA A 417 -28.43 33.47 27.44
CA ALA A 417 -27.89 32.50 28.39
C ALA A 417 -28.97 31.92 29.31
N LYS A 418 -29.86 32.78 29.82
CA LYS A 418 -30.95 32.39 30.74
C LYS A 418 -31.98 31.47 30.07
N ARG A 419 -32.36 31.77 28.82
CA ARG A 419 -33.32 30.98 28.03
C ARG A 419 -32.80 29.58 27.68
N LEU A 420 -31.50 29.44 27.43
CA LEU A 420 -30.88 28.15 27.10
C LEU A 420 -30.73 27.24 28.34
N ALA A 421 -30.51 27.82 29.52
CA ALA A 421 -30.47 27.09 30.79
C ALA A 421 -31.86 26.55 31.19
N GLU A 422 -32.92 27.35 30.98
CA GLU A 422 -34.29 26.98 31.36
C GLU A 422 -34.89 25.87 30.48
N GLN A 423 -34.48 25.75 29.21
CA GLN A 423 -34.83 24.61 28.36
C GLN A 423 -34.18 23.30 28.84
N LYS A 424 -32.87 23.31 29.14
CA LYS A 424 -32.16 22.11 29.62
C LYS A 424 -32.73 21.59 30.94
N ALA A 425 -33.09 22.49 31.86
CA ALA A 425 -33.68 22.11 33.15
C ALA A 425 -35.05 21.40 33.03
N LYS A 426 -35.84 21.67 31.97
CA LYS A 426 -37.12 20.99 31.73
C LYS A 426 -36.96 19.61 31.10
N GLU A 427 -36.06 19.45 30.13
CA GLU A 427 -35.82 18.14 29.50
C GLU A 427 -35.23 17.11 30.50
N GLU A 428 -34.39 17.55 31.42
CA GLU A 428 -33.75 16.66 32.41
C GLU A 428 -34.73 16.18 33.51
N ALA A 429 -35.76 16.98 33.81
CA ALA A 429 -36.80 16.64 34.77
C ALA A 429 -37.75 15.53 34.26
N ASP A 430 -38.26 15.67 33.03
CA ASP A 430 -39.18 14.69 32.43
C ASP A 430 -38.48 13.35 32.12
N ALA A 431 -37.19 13.39 31.74
CA ALA A 431 -36.38 12.19 31.54
C ALA A 431 -36.21 11.36 32.83
N ASN A 432 -36.03 12.01 33.98
CA ASN A 432 -35.88 11.32 35.27
C ASN A 432 -37.18 10.72 35.79
N ALA A 433 -38.31 11.42 35.64
CA ALA A 433 -39.62 10.91 36.04
C ALA A 433 -39.98 9.61 35.30
N LYS A 434 -39.68 9.53 34.00
CA LYS A 434 -39.93 8.34 33.17
C LYS A 434 -39.02 7.16 33.55
N ARG A 435 -37.74 7.43 33.85
CA ARG A 435 -36.74 6.42 34.23
C ARG A 435 -37.04 5.74 35.57
N LEU A 436 -37.60 6.48 36.54
CA LEU A 436 -37.92 5.95 37.88
C LEU A 436 -39.14 5.00 37.86
N ALA A 437 -40.11 5.26 36.97
CA ALA A 437 -41.26 4.37 36.77
C ALA A 437 -40.86 3.04 36.08
N GLU A 438 -39.91 3.11 35.13
CA GLU A 438 -39.47 1.94 34.37
C GLU A 438 -38.52 1.00 35.16
N GLN A 439 -37.81 1.52 36.19
CA GLN A 439 -37.02 0.69 37.10
C GLN A 439 -37.88 -0.16 38.04
N LYS A 440 -38.94 0.41 38.64
CA LYS A 440 -39.85 -0.35 39.52
C LYS A 440 -40.58 -1.49 38.80
N ALA A 441 -40.90 -1.32 37.52
CA ALA A 441 -41.52 -2.36 36.71
C ALA A 441 -40.58 -3.53 36.35
N LYS A 442 -39.26 -3.39 36.50
CA LYS A 442 -38.28 -4.46 36.24
C LYS A 442 -37.89 -5.26 37.48
N GLU A 443 -37.82 -4.64 38.66
CA GLU A 443 -37.51 -5.37 39.90
C GLU A 443 -38.58 -6.40 40.29
N GLU A 444 -39.85 -6.13 39.97
CA GLU A 444 -40.96 -7.08 40.23
C GLU A 444 -40.98 -8.29 39.26
N ALA A 445 -40.35 -8.16 38.08
CA ALA A 445 -40.25 -9.22 37.09
C ALA A 445 -39.14 -10.23 37.40
N ASP A 446 -37.94 -9.76 37.77
CA ASP A 446 -36.79 -10.62 38.06
C ASP A 446 -36.97 -11.45 39.35
N ALA A 447 -37.77 -10.97 40.31
CA ALA A 447 -38.10 -11.70 41.53
C ALA A 447 -38.90 -13.00 41.26
N ASN A 448 -39.78 -13.01 40.26
CA ASN A 448 -40.55 -14.21 39.90
C ASN A 448 -39.73 -15.21 39.06
N ALA A 449 -38.80 -14.74 38.23
CA ALA A 449 -37.91 -15.60 37.45
C ALA A 449 -36.98 -16.45 38.35
N LYS A 450 -36.47 -15.85 39.44
CA LYS A 450 -35.55 -16.54 40.36
C LYS A 450 -36.23 -17.66 41.15
N ARG A 451 -37.49 -17.46 41.56
CA ARG A 451 -38.28 -18.46 42.31
C ARG A 451 -38.68 -19.69 41.48
N LEU A 452 -38.80 -19.55 40.16
CA LEU A 452 -39.15 -20.67 39.27
C LEU A 452 -37.94 -21.55 38.92
N ALA A 453 -36.73 -20.97 38.88
CA ALA A 453 -35.49 -21.72 38.66
C ALA A 453 -35.12 -22.60 39.87
N GLU A 454 -35.36 -22.10 41.09
CA GLU A 454 -34.97 -22.78 42.34
C GLU A 454 -35.86 -23.99 42.68
N GLN A 455 -37.08 -24.08 42.13
CA GLN A 455 -37.92 -25.29 42.22
C GLN A 455 -37.46 -26.41 41.27
N LYS A 456 -37.03 -26.10 40.04
CA LYS A 456 -36.55 -27.13 39.10
C LYS A 456 -35.20 -27.72 39.50
N ALA A 457 -34.33 -26.94 40.13
CA ALA A 457 -33.02 -27.40 40.61
C ALA A 457 -33.08 -28.41 41.78
N LYS A 458 -34.26 -28.64 42.39
CA LYS A 458 -34.45 -29.59 43.50
C LYS A 458 -35.11 -30.92 43.14
N GLU A 459 -35.68 -31.08 41.94
CA GLU A 459 -36.28 -32.36 41.52
C GLU A 459 -35.34 -33.24 40.67
N GLU A 460 -34.37 -32.68 39.94
CA GLU A 460 -33.40 -33.47 39.17
C GLU A 460 -32.17 -33.96 39.97
N ALA A 461 -31.96 -33.44 41.19
CA ALA A 461 -30.80 -33.80 42.02
C ALA A 461 -30.91 -35.19 42.68
N ASP A 462 -32.11 -35.65 43.03
CA ASP A 462 -32.33 -36.88 43.81
C ASP A 462 -32.53 -38.17 42.99
N ALA A 463 -32.59 -38.07 41.65
CA ALA A 463 -32.86 -39.23 40.80
C ALA A 463 -31.61 -39.96 40.25
N ASN A 464 -30.50 -39.24 40.01
CA ASN A 464 -29.31 -39.81 39.33
C ASN A 464 -28.17 -40.23 40.27
N ALA A 465 -28.15 -39.78 41.52
CA ALA A 465 -27.11 -40.15 42.49
C ALA A 465 -27.19 -41.60 42.99
N LYS A 466 -28.27 -42.33 42.66
CA LYS A 466 -28.59 -43.65 43.26
C LYS A 466 -28.67 -44.83 42.28
N ARG A 467 -28.20 -44.68 41.03
CA ARG A 467 -28.26 -45.77 40.02
C ARG A 467 -26.98 -46.04 39.22
N LEU A 468 -25.89 -45.29 39.43
CA LEU A 468 -24.60 -45.56 38.76
C LEU A 468 -23.48 -46.03 39.71
N ALA A 469 -23.69 -45.95 41.03
CA ALA A 469 -22.75 -46.43 42.03
C ALA A 469 -22.84 -47.95 42.31
N GLU A 470 -23.90 -48.62 41.84
CA GLU A 470 -24.23 -50.01 42.20
C GLU A 470 -23.97 -51.03 41.06
N GLN A 471 -23.39 -50.59 39.93
CA GLN A 471 -23.15 -51.44 38.75
C GLN A 471 -21.71 -51.42 38.19
N LYS A 472 -20.75 -50.87 38.92
CA LYS A 472 -19.29 -50.98 38.61
C LYS A 472 -18.42 -51.45 39.79
N ALA A 473 -19.05 -52.02 40.82
CA ALA A 473 -18.39 -52.51 42.03
C ALA A 473 -18.52 -54.05 42.25
N LYS A 474 -18.94 -54.80 41.21
CA LYS A 474 -19.03 -56.27 41.21
C LYS A 474 -18.76 -56.87 39.83
N GLU A 475 -17.55 -56.67 39.33
CA GLU A 475 -16.80 -57.57 38.44
C GLU A 475 -15.37 -56.97 38.28
N GLU A 476 -14.38 -57.79 37.95
CA GLU A 476 -12.93 -57.45 37.92
C GLU A 476 -12.22 -57.20 39.27
N ALA A 477 -12.66 -57.94 40.30
CA ALA A 477 -11.68 -58.62 41.17
C ALA A 477 -11.42 -60.03 40.62
N ASP A 478 -10.17 -60.50 40.67
CA ASP A 478 -9.72 -61.87 40.39
C ASP A 478 -9.93 -62.46 38.97
N ALA A 479 -9.20 -61.95 37.96
CA ALA A 479 -8.61 -62.80 36.90
C ALA A 479 -7.55 -62.10 36.01
N ASN A 480 -6.40 -61.67 36.57
CA ASN A 480 -5.06 -61.82 35.91
C ASN A 480 -3.90 -61.21 36.73
N ALA A 481 -3.81 -61.57 38.01
CA ALA A 481 -2.59 -61.42 38.81
C ALA A 481 -1.46 -62.38 38.36
N LYS A 482 -1.17 -62.44 37.04
CA LYS A 482 -0.13 -63.30 36.45
C LYS A 482 0.54 -62.69 35.21
N ARG A 483 0.69 -61.36 35.15
CA ARG A 483 1.65 -60.71 34.24
C ARG A 483 2.50 -59.60 34.87
N LEU A 484 2.68 -59.66 36.19
CA LEU A 484 3.66 -58.88 36.95
C LEU A 484 5.05 -59.56 36.91
N ALA A 485 5.54 -59.91 35.72
CA ALA A 485 6.77 -60.71 35.58
C ALA A 485 7.63 -60.44 34.33
N GLU A 486 7.16 -59.71 33.31
CA GLU A 486 7.83 -59.78 32.00
C GLU A 486 7.91 -58.50 31.14
N GLN A 487 7.59 -57.31 31.69
CA GLN A 487 7.77 -56.03 30.95
C GLN A 487 8.42 -54.91 31.78
N LYS A 488 9.37 -55.25 32.67
CA LYS A 488 10.31 -54.29 33.31
C LYS A 488 11.70 -54.90 33.58
N ALA A 489 12.13 -55.89 32.79
CA ALA A 489 13.41 -56.57 33.00
C ALA A 489 14.07 -57.10 31.71
N LYS A 490 14.14 -56.26 30.66
CA LYS A 490 15.18 -56.28 29.61
C LYS A 490 15.01 -55.08 28.67
N GLU A 491 16.09 -54.74 27.98
CA GLU A 491 16.17 -53.69 26.94
C GLU A 491 16.12 -52.22 27.43
N GLU A 492 16.69 -51.98 28.61
CA GLU A 492 17.73 -50.96 28.73
C GLU A 492 18.94 -51.60 29.44
N ALA A 493 19.82 -52.20 28.64
CA ALA A 493 21.11 -52.73 29.05
C ALA A 493 22.14 -52.21 28.04
N ASP A 494 22.92 -51.25 28.52
CA ASP A 494 23.88 -50.42 27.78
C ASP A 494 24.76 -51.10 26.72
N ALA A 495 24.75 -50.47 25.55
CA ALA A 495 25.92 -49.82 24.91
C ALA A 495 27.21 -50.60 24.54
N ASN A 496 27.95 -49.97 23.61
CA ASN A 496 29.39 -50.15 23.38
C ASN A 496 29.90 -51.52 22.90
N ALA A 497 29.44 -51.96 21.72
CA ALA A 497 30.17 -53.00 20.95
C ALA A 497 30.23 -52.81 19.42
N LYS A 498 29.99 -51.61 18.85
CA LYS A 498 30.50 -51.30 17.48
C LYS A 498 30.64 -49.82 17.08
N ARG A 499 31.33 -49.03 17.92
CA ARG A 499 32.04 -47.82 17.47
C ARG A 499 33.53 -48.15 17.29
N LEU A 500 33.92 -48.89 16.24
CA LEU A 500 35.31 -48.93 15.72
C LEU A 500 35.53 -49.66 14.37
N ALA A 501 34.61 -49.57 13.41
CA ALA A 501 34.88 -49.99 12.03
C ALA A 501 34.22 -49.01 11.05
N GLU A 502 34.89 -48.75 9.92
CA GLU A 502 34.38 -47.97 8.78
C GLU A 502 34.19 -46.46 9.01
N GLN A 503 35.05 -45.88 9.85
CA GLN A 503 35.87 -44.76 9.39
C GLN A 503 37.30 -45.25 9.10
N LYS A 504 37.46 -45.91 7.95
CA LYS A 504 38.73 -46.06 7.20
C LYS A 504 38.38 -46.37 5.75
N ALA A 505 39.18 -45.85 4.82
CA ALA A 505 39.05 -46.05 3.37
C ALA A 505 37.80 -45.41 2.71
N LYS A 506 37.64 -44.08 2.88
CA LYS A 506 37.72 -43.26 1.66
C LYS A 506 39.22 -43.11 1.34
N GLU A 507 39.55 -43.16 0.05
CA GLU A 507 40.87 -42.87 -0.51
C GLU A 507 42.02 -43.78 -0.04
N GLU A 508 42.10 -44.96 -0.66
CA GLU A 508 43.36 -45.28 -1.32
C GLU A 508 43.06 -45.30 -2.82
N ALA A 509 43.68 -44.37 -3.54
CA ALA A 509 43.60 -44.32 -4.99
C ALA A 509 44.56 -45.35 -5.57
N ASP A 510 44.15 -46.08 -6.60
CA ASP A 510 45.01 -46.10 -7.78
C ASP A 510 44.25 -46.37 -9.07
N ALA A 511 44.78 -45.79 -10.15
CA ALA A 511 44.24 -45.96 -11.49
C ALA A 511 44.73 -47.28 -12.11
N ASN A 512 43.92 -47.89 -12.99
CA ASN A 512 44.38 -48.16 -14.36
C ASN A 512 43.25 -48.64 -15.30
N ALA A 513 43.07 -47.86 -16.37
CA ALA A 513 42.85 -48.24 -17.77
C ALA A 513 41.92 -49.41 -18.17
N LYS A 514 40.97 -49.09 -19.07
CA LYS A 514 40.59 -49.78 -20.35
C LYS A 514 40.32 -51.30 -20.32
N GLU A 515 39.41 -51.91 -21.07
CA GLU A 515 38.40 -51.59 -22.10
C GLU A 515 37.83 -52.98 -22.45
N GLU A 516 36.50 -53.15 -22.55
CA GLU A 516 35.85 -53.84 -23.70
C GLU A 516 34.34 -54.08 -23.47
N ALA A 517 33.65 -54.32 -24.59
CA ALA A 517 32.37 -55.01 -24.70
C ALA A 517 31.13 -54.38 -24.03
N ASP A 518 30.78 -53.23 -24.59
CA ASP A 518 29.46 -52.90 -25.16
C ASP A 518 28.33 -53.99 -25.18
N ALA A 519 27.11 -53.47 -25.18
CA ALA A 519 25.85 -54.06 -25.64
C ALA A 519 25.06 -55.09 -24.79
N ASN A 520 23.76 -54.78 -24.77
CA ASN A 520 22.57 -55.65 -24.73
C ASN A 520 21.84 -55.99 -23.41
N ALA A 521 20.57 -55.60 -23.47
CA ALA A 521 19.42 -56.37 -22.98
C ALA A 521 19.31 -56.58 -21.47
N LYS A 522 19.15 -55.44 -20.80
CA LYS A 522 18.28 -55.25 -19.63
C LYS A 522 17.07 -56.22 -19.63
N ARG A 523 17.26 -57.37 -18.96
CA ARG A 523 16.34 -57.99 -17.98
C ARG A 523 14.98 -57.25 -17.92
N LEU A 524 13.87 -57.83 -18.37
CA LEU A 524 13.24 -59.07 -17.87
C LEU A 524 13.08 -59.09 -16.34
N ALA A 525 11.94 -59.60 -15.88
CA ALA A 525 11.46 -59.65 -14.50
C ALA A 525 11.19 -58.28 -13.82
N GLU A 526 10.01 -58.04 -13.24
CA GLU A 526 8.73 -58.77 -13.30
C GLU A 526 7.65 -57.80 -12.78
N GLN A 527 6.50 -57.66 -13.42
CA GLN A 527 5.35 -58.53 -13.15
C GLN A 527 5.19 -58.91 -11.67
N LYS A 528 4.68 -57.96 -10.87
CA LYS A 528 3.34 -58.18 -10.29
C LYS A 528 2.45 -57.06 -10.83
N ALA A 529 1.40 -57.35 -11.61
CA ALA A 529 0.23 -58.18 -11.26
C ALA A 529 -0.53 -57.54 -10.09
N LYS A 530 -1.85 -57.36 -10.18
CA LYS A 530 -2.81 -57.67 -11.26
C LYS A 530 -4.13 -56.96 -10.91
N GLU A 531 -5.04 -56.90 -11.88
CA GLU A 531 -6.50 -57.03 -11.67
C GLU A 531 -7.11 -56.39 -10.40
N GLU A 532 -7.70 -55.20 -10.58
CA GLU A 532 -9.16 -55.05 -10.54
C GLU A 532 -9.51 -54.15 -11.75
N ALA A 533 -10.30 -54.61 -12.73
CA ALA A 533 -11.76 -54.73 -12.68
C ALA A 533 -12.38 -53.32 -12.50
N GLU A 534 -13.19 -52.76 -13.41
CA GLU A 534 -14.13 -53.32 -14.40
C GLU A 534 -14.34 -52.30 -15.54
N ALA A 535 -15.09 -52.53 -16.63
CA ALA A 535 -15.38 -53.70 -17.46
C ALA A 535 -16.20 -53.23 -18.68
N ASN A 536 -16.45 -54.13 -19.64
CA ASN A 536 -17.67 -54.17 -20.45
C ASN A 536 -18.25 -52.86 -21.03
N ALA A 537 -17.93 -52.54 -22.30
CA ALA A 537 -18.88 -52.74 -23.40
C ALA A 537 -18.37 -52.26 -24.78
N LYS A 538 -17.53 -53.07 -25.45
CA LYS A 538 -17.68 -53.37 -26.90
C LYS A 538 -16.69 -54.46 -27.34
N ARG A 539 -17.07 -55.72 -27.09
CA ARG A 539 -16.40 -56.90 -27.65
C ARG A 539 -17.38 -57.63 -28.56
N LEU A 540 -16.91 -57.97 -29.77
CA LEU A 540 -17.40 -59.01 -30.69
C LEU A 540 -18.88 -59.46 -30.55
N ALA A 541 -19.73 -59.06 -31.50
CA ALA A 541 -20.71 -59.94 -32.15
C ALA A 541 -21.52 -59.19 -33.22
N GLU A 542 -21.28 -59.50 -34.50
CA GLU A 542 -22.24 -59.46 -35.62
C GLU A 542 -21.53 -60.04 -36.86
N GLN A 543 -21.13 -61.31 -36.81
CA GLN A 543 -21.95 -62.40 -37.34
C GLN A 543 -23.45 -62.35 -37.02
N LYS A 544 -24.23 -61.89 -38.01
CA LYS A 544 -25.47 -62.50 -38.56
C LYS A 544 -25.63 -61.87 -39.97
N ALA A 545 -25.50 -62.63 -41.07
CA ALA A 545 -26.54 -63.48 -41.64
C ALA A 545 -27.86 -62.68 -41.77
N LYS A 546 -28.16 -62.10 -42.93
CA LYS A 546 -28.79 -62.70 -44.14
C LYS A 546 -30.32 -62.74 -44.04
N GLU A 547 -30.95 -62.78 -45.22
CA GLU A 547 -32.40 -62.71 -45.50
C GLU A 547 -32.93 -61.24 -45.52
N GLU A 548 -33.64 -60.76 -46.56
CA GLU A 548 -34.26 -61.47 -47.70
C GLU A 548 -34.32 -60.61 -49.00
N ALA A 549 -34.87 -61.20 -50.08
CA ALA A 549 -35.10 -60.64 -51.41
C ALA A 549 -36.15 -59.48 -51.42
N ASP A 550 -36.48 -58.72 -52.47
CA ASP A 550 -36.06 -58.56 -53.88
C ASP A 550 -36.60 -57.17 -54.38
N ALA A 551 -36.45 -56.60 -55.58
CA ALA A 551 -35.77 -56.99 -56.84
C ALA A 551 -35.44 -55.76 -57.73
N ASN A 552 -34.56 -55.99 -58.72
CA ASN A 552 -34.80 -55.78 -60.16
C ASN A 552 -33.90 -54.78 -60.94
N ALA A 553 -33.53 -55.25 -62.15
CA ALA A 553 -32.99 -54.54 -63.32
C ALA A 553 -31.54 -53.97 -63.32
N LYS A 554 -30.64 -54.74 -63.99
CA LYS A 554 -29.90 -54.38 -65.25
C LYS A 554 -29.03 -53.09 -65.29
N ARG A 555 -27.83 -53.01 -65.92
CA ARG A 555 -27.12 -53.86 -66.92
C ARG A 555 -25.74 -53.27 -67.32
N LEU A 556 -24.68 -54.10 -67.47
CA LEU A 556 -23.43 -53.91 -68.29
C LEU A 556 -22.56 -52.65 -68.02
N ALA A 557 -21.27 -52.53 -68.39
CA ALA A 557 -20.28 -53.39 -69.09
C ALA A 557 -18.85 -53.04 -68.52
N GLU A 558 -17.87 -53.96 -68.46
CA GLU A 558 -16.73 -54.12 -69.41
C GLU A 558 -15.76 -52.91 -69.52
N GLN A 559 -14.42 -53.03 -69.62
CA GLN A 559 -13.52 -54.20 -69.72
C GLN A 559 -12.05 -53.80 -69.38
N LYS A 560 -11.25 -54.78 -68.90
CA LYS A 560 -9.82 -55.11 -69.22
C LYS A 560 -8.88 -53.99 -69.74
N ALA A 561 -7.77 -53.68 -69.04
CA ALA A 561 -6.41 -54.28 -69.16
C ALA A 561 -5.58 -53.70 -70.34
N LYS A 562 -4.24 -53.60 -70.40
CA LYS A 562 -3.03 -53.63 -69.54
C LYS A 562 -1.85 -53.75 -70.55
N GLU A 563 -0.60 -53.47 -70.17
CA GLU A 563 0.65 -53.77 -70.95
C GLU A 563 0.87 -52.94 -72.26
N GLU A 564 2.09 -52.68 -72.78
CA GLU A 564 3.48 -52.93 -72.30
C GLU A 564 4.48 -51.89 -72.86
N ALA A 565 5.78 -52.02 -72.55
CA ALA A 565 6.79 -50.96 -72.67
C ALA A 565 7.74 -51.03 -73.91
N ASP A 566 8.34 -49.87 -74.20
CA ASP A 566 9.60 -49.59 -74.93
C ASP A 566 9.94 -50.30 -76.25
N ALA A 567 10.09 -49.48 -77.33
CA ALA A 567 11.41 -49.29 -77.97
C ALA A 567 11.47 -48.13 -79.00
N ASN A 568 12.04 -47.01 -78.56
CA ASN A 568 13.13 -46.28 -79.25
C ASN A 568 12.87 -45.37 -80.48
N ALA A 569 13.76 -44.38 -80.61
CA ALA A 569 14.14 -43.60 -81.79
C ALA A 569 13.20 -42.51 -82.37
N LYS A 570 13.25 -41.33 -81.73
CA LYS A 570 13.87 -40.09 -82.29
C LYS A 570 13.32 -39.51 -83.63
N ARG A 571 13.10 -38.18 -83.61
CA ARG A 571 13.07 -37.23 -84.76
C ARG A 571 11.74 -36.98 -85.50
N LEU A 572 10.65 -36.65 -84.77
CA LEU A 572 9.58 -35.77 -85.32
C LEU A 572 8.85 -34.85 -84.30
N ALA A 573 9.32 -34.75 -83.06
CA ALA A 573 8.71 -33.90 -82.02
C ALA A 573 9.60 -32.73 -81.55
N GLU A 574 10.74 -32.49 -82.23
CA GLU A 574 11.80 -31.59 -81.76
C GLU A 574 11.70 -30.16 -82.34
N GLN A 575 10.61 -29.85 -83.07
CA GLN A 575 10.44 -28.58 -83.80
C GLN A 575 9.20 -27.74 -83.41
N LYS A 576 8.43 -28.15 -82.39
CA LYS A 576 7.33 -27.32 -81.83
C LYS A 576 7.47 -26.95 -80.35
N ALA A 577 8.46 -27.50 -79.64
CA ALA A 577 8.65 -27.24 -78.21
C ALA A 577 9.67 -26.12 -77.90
N LYS A 578 10.31 -25.50 -78.90
CA LYS A 578 11.36 -24.49 -78.69
C LYS A 578 10.91 -23.03 -78.89
N GLU A 579 9.95 -22.74 -79.76
CA GLU A 579 9.54 -21.35 -80.04
C GLU A 579 8.52 -20.79 -79.02
N GLU A 580 7.66 -21.64 -78.44
CA GLU A 580 6.58 -21.17 -77.56
C GLU A 580 7.02 -20.95 -76.09
N ALA A 581 8.12 -21.58 -75.67
CA ALA A 581 8.69 -21.43 -74.32
C ALA A 581 9.52 -20.15 -74.15
N GLU A 582 10.25 -19.72 -75.19
CA GLU A 582 11.18 -18.59 -75.10
C GLU A 582 10.47 -17.22 -75.19
N ALA A 583 9.33 -17.16 -75.91
CA ALA A 583 8.54 -15.94 -76.06
C ALA A 583 7.78 -15.53 -74.78
N ASN A 584 7.24 -16.48 -74.02
CA ASN A 584 6.50 -16.17 -72.79
C ASN A 584 7.41 -15.87 -71.59
N ALA A 585 8.61 -16.47 -71.52
CA ALA A 585 9.59 -16.16 -70.46
C ALA A 585 10.09 -14.70 -70.54
N LYS A 586 10.35 -14.18 -71.75
CA LYS A 586 10.88 -12.83 -71.94
C LYS A 586 9.86 -11.74 -71.61
N ARG A 587 8.59 -11.92 -72.02
CA ARG A 587 7.50 -10.96 -71.78
C ARG A 587 7.13 -10.82 -70.30
N LEU A 588 7.22 -11.91 -69.51
CA LEU A 588 6.89 -11.86 -68.08
C LEU A 588 7.99 -11.23 -67.22
N ALA A 589 9.26 -11.34 -67.64
CA ALA A 589 10.40 -10.71 -66.98
C ALA A 589 10.44 -9.19 -67.21
N GLU A 590 10.20 -8.75 -68.45
CA GLU A 590 10.28 -7.33 -68.83
C GLU A 590 9.12 -6.49 -68.25
N GLN A 591 7.95 -7.10 -68.03
CA GLN A 591 6.80 -6.44 -67.41
C GLN A 591 6.99 -6.24 -65.90
N LYS A 592 7.52 -7.25 -65.18
CA LYS A 592 7.87 -7.11 -63.75
C LYS A 592 8.96 -6.08 -63.50
N ALA A 593 10.00 -6.06 -64.34
CA ALA A 593 11.12 -5.13 -64.17
C ALA A 593 10.72 -3.65 -64.30
N LYS A 594 9.67 -3.33 -65.08
CA LYS A 594 9.12 -1.96 -65.16
C LYS A 594 8.23 -1.59 -63.99
N GLU A 595 7.31 -2.47 -63.58
CA GLU A 595 6.41 -2.20 -62.46
C GLU A 595 7.19 -2.06 -61.13
N GLU A 596 8.24 -2.86 -60.92
CA GLU A 596 9.07 -2.80 -59.71
C GLU A 596 9.98 -1.56 -59.66
N ALA A 597 10.42 -1.05 -60.82
CA ALA A 597 11.22 0.17 -60.91
C ALA A 597 10.39 1.45 -60.64
N ASP A 598 9.22 1.59 -61.26
CA ASP A 598 8.34 2.75 -61.06
C ASP A 598 7.74 2.77 -59.63
N ALA A 599 7.43 1.61 -59.05
CA ALA A 599 6.98 1.50 -57.67
C ALA A 599 8.06 1.93 -56.66
N ASN A 600 9.32 1.55 -56.86
CA ASN A 600 10.41 1.97 -55.97
C ASN A 600 10.73 3.46 -56.12
N ALA A 601 10.75 4.01 -57.34
CA ALA A 601 11.00 5.43 -57.56
C ALA A 601 9.94 6.32 -56.88
N LYS A 602 8.66 5.94 -56.97
CA LYS A 602 7.56 6.66 -56.33
C LYS A 602 7.60 6.54 -54.81
N ARG A 603 7.86 5.34 -54.26
CA ARG A 603 7.95 5.09 -52.81
C ARG A 603 9.13 5.83 -52.16
N LEU A 604 10.27 5.93 -52.84
CA LEU A 604 11.45 6.63 -52.32
C LEU A 604 11.26 8.16 -52.29
N ALA A 605 10.56 8.72 -53.28
CA ALA A 605 10.20 10.14 -53.30
C ALA A 605 9.16 10.48 -52.20
N GLU A 606 8.17 9.60 -52.00
CA GLU A 606 7.11 9.78 -51.01
C GLU A 606 7.62 9.57 -49.56
N GLN A 607 8.60 8.68 -49.33
CA GLN A 607 9.30 8.58 -48.04
C GLN A 607 10.11 9.84 -47.72
N LYS A 608 10.94 10.33 -48.66
CA LYS A 608 11.74 11.55 -48.42
C LYS A 608 10.87 12.77 -48.13
N ALA A 609 9.78 12.94 -48.88
CA ALA A 609 8.84 14.04 -48.65
C ALA A 609 8.15 13.96 -47.27
N LYS A 610 7.94 12.74 -46.73
CA LYS A 610 7.42 12.56 -45.36
C LYS A 610 8.48 12.79 -44.30
N GLU A 611 9.67 12.21 -44.44
CA GLU A 611 10.77 12.37 -43.46
C GLU A 611 11.20 13.84 -43.32
N GLU A 612 11.25 14.59 -44.42
CA GLU A 612 11.63 16.01 -44.40
C GLU A 612 10.52 16.92 -43.82
N ALA A 613 9.25 16.54 -44.00
CA ALA A 613 8.10 17.22 -43.39
C ALA A 613 8.00 16.93 -41.88
N ASP A 614 8.10 15.66 -41.47
CA ASP A 614 8.04 15.24 -40.07
C ASP A 614 9.25 15.76 -39.27
N ALA A 615 10.45 15.79 -39.86
CA ALA A 615 11.63 16.39 -39.23
C ALA A 615 11.49 17.90 -38.99
N ASN A 616 10.93 18.65 -39.95
CA ASN A 616 10.67 20.08 -39.77
C ASN A 616 9.53 20.34 -38.76
N ALA A 617 8.47 19.55 -38.79
CA ALA A 617 7.37 19.65 -37.82
C ALA A 617 7.88 19.37 -36.39
N LYS A 618 8.68 18.31 -36.21
CA LYS A 618 9.26 17.95 -34.91
C LYS A 618 10.22 19.04 -34.40
N ARG A 619 11.13 19.53 -35.24
CA ARG A 619 12.08 20.60 -34.88
C ARG A 619 11.38 21.90 -34.48
N LEU A 620 10.31 22.28 -35.17
CA LEU A 620 9.53 23.50 -34.85
C LEU A 620 8.72 23.34 -33.55
N ALA A 621 8.19 22.15 -33.29
CA ALA A 621 7.50 21.84 -32.03
C ALA A 621 8.47 21.81 -30.83
N GLU A 622 9.64 21.20 -31.00
CA GLU A 622 10.69 21.08 -29.98
C GLU A 622 11.32 22.44 -29.64
N GLN A 623 11.49 23.32 -30.63
CA GLN A 623 11.96 24.69 -30.41
C GLN A 623 10.92 25.54 -29.65
N LYS A 624 9.63 25.45 -30.01
CA LYS A 624 8.55 26.13 -29.25
C LYS A 624 8.40 25.58 -27.83
N ALA A 625 8.51 24.28 -27.63
CA ALA A 625 8.44 23.65 -26.31
C ALA A 625 9.59 24.11 -25.39
N LYS A 626 10.79 24.35 -25.94
CA LYS A 626 11.90 24.96 -25.19
C LYS A 626 11.63 26.43 -24.85
N GLU A 627 11.25 27.25 -25.83
CA GLU A 627 10.93 28.67 -25.58
C GLU A 627 9.80 28.85 -24.55
N GLU A 628 8.78 27.99 -24.58
CA GLU A 628 7.67 27.99 -23.60
C GLU A 628 8.10 27.48 -22.21
N ALA A 629 8.99 26.46 -22.15
CA ALA A 629 9.55 25.97 -20.89
C ALA A 629 10.49 27.00 -20.23
N ASP A 630 11.37 27.64 -21.01
CA ASP A 630 12.32 28.65 -20.52
C ASP A 630 11.57 29.92 -20.04
N ALA A 631 10.53 30.36 -20.77
CA ALA A 631 9.67 31.46 -20.36
C ALA A 631 8.89 31.14 -19.07
N LYS A 632 8.43 29.89 -18.91
CA LYS A 632 7.73 29.44 -17.70
C LYS A 632 8.67 29.33 -16.50
N LEU A 633 9.90 28.84 -16.69
CA LEU A 633 10.93 28.78 -15.65
C LEU A 633 11.28 30.17 -15.13
N LEU A 634 11.45 31.15 -16.03
CA LEU A 634 11.75 32.53 -15.67
C LEU A 634 10.59 33.20 -14.90
N ALA A 635 9.34 32.97 -15.33
CA ALA A 635 8.15 33.46 -14.63
C ALA A 635 7.97 32.81 -13.24
N GLU A 636 8.29 31.51 -13.11
CA GLU A 636 8.23 30.80 -11.83
C GLU A 636 9.34 31.28 -10.87
N GLN A 637 10.54 31.55 -11.36
CA GLN A 637 11.61 32.18 -10.57
C GLN A 637 11.22 33.57 -10.07
N GLN A 638 10.70 34.44 -10.93
CA GLN A 638 10.27 35.79 -10.56
C GLN A 638 9.12 35.79 -9.54
N ALA A 639 8.12 34.93 -9.74
CA ALA A 639 7.01 34.78 -8.79
C ALA A 639 7.50 34.26 -7.42
N LYS A 640 8.54 33.43 -7.38
CA LYS A 640 9.13 32.90 -6.15
C LYS A 640 9.98 33.93 -5.41
N GLU A 641 10.80 34.72 -6.12
CA GLU A 641 11.54 35.84 -5.53
C GLU A 641 10.59 36.89 -4.95
N GLU A 642 9.49 37.23 -5.65
CA GLU A 642 8.51 38.20 -5.16
C GLU A 642 7.70 37.66 -3.95
N ALA A 643 7.40 36.36 -3.93
CA ALA A 643 6.78 35.70 -2.78
C ALA A 643 7.71 35.67 -1.56
N ASP A 644 8.98 35.30 -1.73
CA ASP A 644 9.96 35.27 -0.64
C ASP A 644 10.28 36.68 -0.11
N ALA A 645 10.34 37.69 -0.98
CA ALA A 645 10.50 39.09 -0.60
C ALA A 645 9.30 39.61 0.20
N ASN A 646 8.07 39.29 -0.20
CA ASN A 646 6.87 39.66 0.56
C ASN A 646 6.75 38.88 1.87
N ALA A 647 7.09 37.60 1.90
CA ALA A 647 7.11 36.80 3.13
C ALA A 647 8.12 37.33 4.13
N LYS A 648 9.34 37.68 3.68
CA LYS A 648 10.38 38.28 4.53
C LYS A 648 9.94 39.65 5.07
N ARG A 649 9.36 40.51 4.22
CA ARG A 649 8.85 41.83 4.62
C ARG A 649 7.71 41.71 5.65
N LEU A 650 6.78 40.78 5.45
CA LEU A 650 5.66 40.53 6.38
C LEU A 650 6.14 39.94 7.72
N ALA A 651 7.14 39.05 7.69
CA ALA A 651 7.76 38.51 8.90
C ALA A 651 8.52 39.59 9.69
N GLU A 652 9.26 40.47 9.00
CA GLU A 652 9.98 41.60 9.63
C GLU A 652 9.01 42.66 10.19
N GLN A 653 7.86 42.86 9.55
CA GLN A 653 6.79 43.72 10.06
C GLN A 653 6.15 43.14 11.33
N LYS A 654 5.77 41.85 11.31
CA LYS A 654 5.25 41.15 12.50
C LYS A 654 6.26 41.09 13.64
N ALA A 655 7.55 40.88 13.35
CA ALA A 655 8.59 40.87 14.36
C ALA A 655 8.76 42.24 15.04
N LYS A 656 8.56 43.35 14.31
CA LYS A 656 8.50 44.70 14.90
C LYS A 656 7.24 44.91 15.72
N GLU A 657 6.07 44.57 15.20
CA GLU A 657 4.80 44.71 15.92
C GLU A 657 4.78 43.88 17.22
N GLU A 658 5.31 42.65 17.19
CA GLU A 658 5.41 41.78 18.37
C GLU A 658 6.51 42.27 19.35
N ALA A 659 7.59 42.88 18.87
CA ALA A 659 8.59 43.52 19.72
C ALA A 659 8.09 44.81 20.39
N ASP A 660 7.38 45.67 19.65
CA ASP A 660 6.79 46.90 20.17
C ASP A 660 5.64 46.59 21.16
N ALA A 661 4.82 45.59 20.87
CA ALA A 661 3.81 45.08 21.81
C ALA A 661 4.45 44.49 23.09
N LYS A 662 5.58 43.79 22.95
CA LYS A 662 6.33 43.26 24.11
C LYS A 662 7.00 44.36 24.92
N LEU A 663 7.51 45.42 24.28
CA LEU A 663 8.05 46.59 24.97
C LEU A 663 6.95 47.33 25.76
N LEU A 664 5.75 47.45 25.17
CA LEU A 664 4.58 48.05 25.81
C LEU A 664 4.09 47.22 27.00
N ALA A 665 4.02 45.89 26.85
CA ALA A 665 3.67 44.97 27.93
C ALA A 665 4.74 44.94 29.04
N GLU A 666 6.04 45.03 28.71
CA GLU A 666 7.12 45.11 29.69
C GLU A 666 7.14 46.46 30.44
N GLN A 667 6.72 47.54 29.79
CA GLN A 667 6.49 48.84 30.44
C GLN A 667 5.30 48.79 31.40
N GLN A 668 4.17 48.21 30.97
CA GLN A 668 2.99 48.02 31.82
C GLN A 668 3.26 47.06 33.00
N ALA A 669 4.04 46.00 32.79
CA ALA A 669 4.44 45.08 33.86
C ALA A 669 5.42 45.70 34.86
N LYS A 670 6.31 46.60 34.41
CA LYS A 670 7.23 47.34 35.32
C LYS A 670 6.55 48.43 36.15
N GLU A 671 5.33 48.83 35.80
CA GLU A 671 4.54 49.80 36.56
C GLU A 671 3.69 49.14 37.68
N VAL A 672 3.61 47.80 37.70
CA VAL A 672 2.83 47.01 38.69
C VAL A 672 3.71 46.34 39.76
N VAL A 673 5.04 46.41 39.65
CA VAL A 673 5.97 45.93 40.70
C VAL A 673 6.33 47.06 41.66
N GLU A 674 5.33 47.56 42.40
CA GLU A 674 5.60 47.83 43.82
C GLU A 674 5.61 46.47 44.53
N GLU A 675 6.60 46.24 45.39
CA GLU A 675 6.62 45.06 46.25
C GLU A 675 5.36 45.09 47.11
N THR A 676 4.39 44.20 46.84
CA THR A 676 3.21 44.04 47.70
C THR A 676 3.71 43.83 49.13
N PRO A 677 3.37 44.73 50.08
CA PRO A 677 3.86 44.62 51.43
C PRO A 677 3.53 43.24 52.01
N ALA A 678 4.39 42.73 52.88
CA ALA A 678 4.08 41.52 53.63
C ALA A 678 2.88 41.78 54.55
N GLU A 679 1.65 41.60 54.05
CA GLU A 679 0.45 41.50 54.87
C GLU A 679 0.62 40.24 55.74
N GLU A 680 1.01 40.44 57.00
CA GLU A 680 1.05 39.38 58.00
C GLU A 680 -0.39 38.99 58.36
N PHE A 681 -0.89 37.92 57.74
CA PHE A 681 -2.17 37.34 58.11
C PHE A 681 -2.12 36.84 59.56
N THR A 682 -3.00 37.36 60.41
CA THR A 682 -3.14 36.93 61.81
C THR A 682 -3.86 35.58 61.95
N ASP A 683 -4.51 35.17 60.87
CA ASP A 683 -5.51 34.14 60.79
C ASP A 683 -5.01 32.94 59.96
N ALA A 684 -5.24 31.74 60.48
CA ALA A 684 -4.59 30.51 60.01
C ALA A 684 -4.89 30.13 58.55
N VAL A 685 -5.99 30.64 57.98
CA VAL A 685 -6.35 30.47 56.57
C VAL A 685 -5.46 31.33 55.68
N GLY A 686 -5.32 32.63 56.00
CA GLY A 686 -4.46 33.57 55.25
C GLY A 686 -2.99 33.16 55.27
N GLN A 687 -2.45 32.78 56.44
CA GLN A 687 -1.06 32.29 56.56
C GLN A 687 -0.78 31.07 55.66
N LYS A 688 -1.75 30.18 55.52
CA LYS A 688 -1.61 28.95 54.73
C LYS A 688 -1.83 29.19 53.23
N ILE A 689 -2.70 30.12 52.85
CA ILE A 689 -2.81 30.64 51.48
C ILE A 689 -1.48 31.28 51.06
N GLN A 690 -0.92 32.19 51.86
CA GLN A 690 0.37 32.84 51.63
C GLN A 690 1.53 31.83 51.52
N ALA A 691 1.57 30.80 52.37
CA ALA A 691 2.58 29.75 52.29
C ALA A 691 2.51 28.93 50.98
N ILE A 692 1.31 28.56 50.52
CA ILE A 692 1.11 27.85 49.25
C ILE A 692 1.46 28.75 48.06
N SER A 693 1.08 30.03 48.11
CA SER A 693 1.43 31.02 47.09
C SER A 693 2.94 31.18 46.93
N ASN A 694 3.67 31.41 48.04
CA ASN A 694 5.12 31.54 48.03
C ASN A 694 5.83 30.27 47.52
N GLN A 695 5.30 29.09 47.84
CA GLN A 695 5.81 27.82 47.30
C GLN A 695 5.57 27.69 45.78
N THR A 696 4.46 28.25 45.28
CA THR A 696 4.13 28.25 43.85
C THR A 696 5.01 29.23 43.08
N GLU A 697 5.29 30.41 43.64
CA GLU A 697 6.18 31.41 43.01
C GLU A 697 7.62 30.91 42.85
N ALA A 698 8.12 30.09 43.78
CA ALA A 698 9.44 29.47 43.64
C ALA A 698 9.60 28.64 42.35
N SER A 699 8.51 28.03 41.86
CA SER A 699 8.51 27.24 40.62
C SER A 699 8.64 28.10 39.35
N LYS A 700 8.17 29.36 39.37
CA LYS A 700 8.27 30.32 38.25
C LYS A 700 9.70 30.49 37.77
N LYS A 701 10.66 30.57 38.72
CA LYS A 701 12.08 30.73 38.40
C LYS A 701 12.63 29.52 37.65
N THR A 702 12.34 28.31 38.13
CA THR A 702 12.74 27.06 37.46
C THR A 702 12.14 26.96 36.05
N GLN A 703 10.87 27.31 35.90
CA GLN A 703 10.17 27.32 34.62
C GLN A 703 10.80 28.33 33.63
N SER A 704 11.14 29.53 34.09
CA SER A 704 11.84 30.56 33.30
C SER A 704 13.24 30.11 32.88
N ASP A 705 14.02 29.51 33.79
CA ASP A 705 15.35 28.99 33.49
C ASP A 705 15.29 27.86 32.42
N LEU A 706 14.26 27.01 32.46
CA LEU A 706 14.03 25.95 31.48
C LEU A 706 13.60 26.49 30.11
N LEU A 707 12.69 27.48 30.08
CA LEU A 707 12.28 28.17 28.84
C LEU A 707 13.46 28.89 28.16
N GLN A 708 14.35 29.52 28.93
CA GLN A 708 15.55 30.15 28.40
C GLN A 708 16.49 29.10 27.76
N ARG A 709 16.78 28.00 28.47
CA ARG A 709 17.63 26.92 27.93
C ARG A 709 17.05 26.27 26.67
N PHE A 710 15.73 26.13 26.60
CA PHE A 710 15.06 25.63 25.39
C PHE A 710 15.21 26.62 24.22
N THR A 711 15.04 27.91 24.49
CA THR A 711 15.28 29.00 23.53
C THR A 711 16.71 28.99 23.01
N ASP A 712 17.70 28.85 23.88
CA ASP A 712 19.13 28.84 23.52
C ASP A 712 19.46 27.68 22.56
N ILE A 713 18.97 26.47 22.84
CA ILE A 713 19.16 25.31 21.95
C ILE A 713 18.48 25.51 20.59
N ILE A 714 17.27 26.08 20.56
CA ILE A 714 16.58 26.40 19.30
C ILE A 714 17.40 27.41 18.49
N ASN A 715 17.97 28.44 19.12
CA ASN A 715 18.79 29.43 18.43
C ASN A 715 20.09 28.84 17.86
N VAL A 716 20.71 27.85 18.52
CA VAL A 716 21.84 27.10 17.94
C VAL A 716 21.40 26.33 16.68
N LYS A 717 20.26 25.63 16.73
CA LYS A 717 19.75 24.87 15.58
C LYS A 717 19.29 25.76 14.42
N ASP A 718 18.77 26.95 14.72
CA ASP A 718 18.42 28.00 13.75
C ASP A 718 19.68 28.55 13.06
N SER A 719 20.75 28.81 13.82
CA SER A 719 22.06 29.19 13.27
C SER A 719 22.68 28.10 12.40
N ASP A 720 22.56 26.83 12.78
CA ASP A 720 23.08 25.70 11.98
C ASP A 720 22.28 25.49 10.67
N LEU A 721 20.98 25.81 10.68
CA LEU A 721 20.15 25.87 9.47
C LEU A 721 20.56 27.03 8.55
N GLN A 722 20.80 28.21 9.09
CA GLN A 722 21.26 29.37 8.32
C GLN A 722 22.63 29.12 7.68
N ASP A 723 23.57 28.52 8.44
CA ASP A 723 24.88 28.08 7.94
C ASP A 723 24.76 27.09 6.77
N LEU A 724 23.85 26.11 6.87
CA LEU A 724 23.61 25.13 5.82
C LEU A 724 22.99 25.78 4.57
N LYS A 725 22.08 26.73 4.76
CA LYS A 725 21.45 27.48 3.66
C LYS A 725 22.48 28.36 2.95
N GLU A 726 23.35 29.07 3.67
CA GLU A 726 24.43 29.86 3.08
C GLU A 726 25.42 28.98 2.30
N GLU A 727 25.80 27.79 2.82
CA GLU A 727 26.65 26.83 2.10
C GLU A 727 26.01 26.32 0.80
N ASN A 728 24.69 26.13 0.79
CA ASN A 728 23.93 25.72 -0.39
C ASN A 728 23.79 26.86 -1.41
N ASP A 729 23.36 28.04 -0.98
CA ASP A 729 23.09 29.19 -1.84
C ASP A 729 24.40 29.74 -2.49
N LEU A 730 25.52 29.79 -1.75
CA LEU A 730 26.83 30.11 -2.32
C LEU A 730 27.35 29.02 -3.27
N GLY A 731 27.04 27.75 -2.97
CA GLY A 731 27.38 26.62 -3.84
C GLY A 731 26.61 26.63 -5.17
N GLU A 732 25.35 27.06 -5.18
CA GLU A 732 24.56 27.27 -6.42
C GLU A 732 25.11 28.44 -7.25
N GLN A 733 25.78 29.40 -6.63
CA GLN A 733 26.54 30.47 -7.32
C GLN A 733 27.94 30.02 -7.79
N GLY A 734 28.31 28.75 -7.60
CA GLY A 734 29.62 28.21 -7.99
C GLY A 734 30.78 28.60 -7.08
N ILE A 735 30.50 29.14 -5.88
CA ILE A 735 31.50 29.57 -4.92
C ILE A 735 31.80 28.41 -3.96
N VAL A 736 33.04 27.90 -3.99
CA VAL A 736 33.45 26.77 -3.14
C VAL A 736 33.71 27.24 -1.71
N VAL A 737 32.70 27.06 -0.85
CA VAL A 737 32.82 27.25 0.60
C VAL A 737 33.40 25.98 1.24
N LYS A 738 34.33 26.14 2.18
CA LYS A 738 34.88 25.01 2.94
C LYS A 738 33.82 24.48 3.91
N PRO A 739 33.43 23.19 3.88
CA PRO A 739 32.37 22.67 4.74
C PRO A 739 32.73 22.81 6.21
N LYS A 740 31.80 23.33 7.01
CA LYS A 740 31.94 23.44 8.46
C LYS A 740 31.90 22.02 9.10
N PRO A 741 32.70 21.73 10.14
CA PRO A 741 32.69 20.42 10.79
C PRO A 741 31.32 20.10 11.40
N PHE A 742 30.82 18.88 11.21
CA PHE A 742 29.58 18.42 11.83
C PHE A 742 29.71 18.39 13.36
N LYS A 743 28.80 19.06 14.07
CA LYS A 743 28.62 18.95 15.53
C LYS A 743 28.00 17.60 15.89
N SER A 744 28.23 17.14 17.12
CA SER A 744 27.67 15.87 17.61
C SER A 744 26.19 16.02 17.98
N ILE A 745 25.33 15.64 17.03
CA ILE A 745 23.86 15.76 17.10
C ILE A 745 23.28 15.03 18.34
N THR A 746 23.89 13.93 18.77
CA THR A 746 23.38 13.07 19.86
C THR A 746 23.36 13.79 21.21
N ALA A 747 24.41 14.54 21.56
CA ALA A 747 24.48 15.23 22.84
C ALA A 747 23.46 16.37 22.94
N GLU A 748 23.31 17.14 21.86
CA GLU A 748 22.35 18.25 21.80
C GLU A 748 20.90 17.77 21.83
N ASN A 749 20.58 16.69 21.11
CA ASN A 749 19.23 16.14 21.10
C ASN A 749 18.85 15.52 22.46
N ASN A 750 19.81 14.90 23.16
CA ASN A 750 19.60 14.41 24.53
C ASN A 750 19.35 15.56 25.51
N ALA A 751 20.12 16.65 25.42
CA ALA A 751 19.91 17.85 26.24
C ALA A 751 18.55 18.51 25.97
N LEU A 752 18.15 18.61 24.69
CA LEU A 752 16.86 19.13 24.26
C LEU A 752 15.69 18.31 24.82
N ASN A 753 15.76 16.98 24.73
CA ASN A 753 14.72 16.09 25.25
C ASN A 753 14.61 16.17 26.78
N ALA A 754 15.74 16.27 27.49
CA ALA A 754 15.74 16.47 28.94
C ALA A 754 15.07 17.79 29.34
N ILE A 755 15.41 18.90 28.68
CA ILE A 755 14.80 20.22 28.95
C ILE A 755 13.30 20.22 28.67
N LYS A 756 12.84 19.54 27.60
CA LYS A 756 11.40 19.38 27.32
C LYS A 756 10.67 18.64 28.44
N LEU A 757 11.24 17.52 28.90
CA LEU A 757 10.67 16.70 29.98
C LEU A 757 10.62 17.47 31.31
N ASP A 758 11.71 18.16 31.67
CA ASP A 758 11.79 18.97 32.88
C ASP A 758 10.80 20.15 32.83
N LEU A 759 10.64 20.80 31.68
CA LEU A 759 9.69 21.91 31.48
C LEU A 759 8.24 21.43 31.56
N GLU A 760 7.93 20.28 30.95
CA GLU A 760 6.60 19.67 31.01
C GLU A 760 6.22 19.28 32.44
N LYS A 761 7.14 18.63 33.16
CA LYS A 761 6.97 18.33 34.58
C LYS A 761 6.80 19.61 35.41
N SER A 762 7.61 20.64 35.18
CA SER A 762 7.50 21.92 35.89
C SER A 762 6.15 22.63 35.64
N ILE A 763 5.58 22.48 34.44
CA ILE A 763 4.24 22.98 34.11
C ILE A 763 3.18 22.16 34.87
N GLU A 764 3.28 20.84 34.90
CA GLU A 764 2.34 19.97 35.61
C GLU A 764 2.37 20.20 37.14
N ASP A 765 3.56 20.23 37.74
CA ASP A 765 3.75 20.49 39.17
C ASP A 765 3.15 21.87 39.56
N ARG A 766 3.38 22.91 38.75
CA ARG A 766 2.82 24.26 38.97
C ARG A 766 1.30 24.29 38.80
N ASN A 767 0.74 23.58 37.81
CA ASN A 767 -0.72 23.41 37.65
C ASN A 767 -1.35 22.73 38.88
N GLN A 768 -0.70 21.70 39.43
CA GLN A 768 -1.17 21.04 40.65
C GLN A 768 -1.11 21.96 41.86
N GLN A 769 -0.06 22.79 42.00
CA GLN A 769 0.04 23.79 43.07
C GLN A 769 -1.07 24.85 42.99
N ILE A 770 -1.33 25.42 41.81
CA ILE A 770 -2.43 26.38 41.56
C ILE A 770 -3.78 25.75 41.92
N LYS A 771 -4.03 24.51 41.48
CA LYS A 771 -5.26 23.77 41.81
C LYS A 771 -5.39 23.46 43.30
N ASN A 772 -4.28 23.18 43.99
CA ASN A 772 -4.27 22.97 45.44
C ASN A 772 -4.55 24.27 46.21
N LEU A 773 -4.05 25.41 45.74
CA LEU A 773 -4.36 26.73 46.28
C LEU A 773 -5.85 27.05 46.14
N GLN A 774 -6.43 26.82 44.94
CA GLN A 774 -7.86 26.97 44.68
C GLN A 774 -8.69 26.06 45.59
N ASN A 775 -8.44 24.76 45.59
CA ASN A 775 -9.14 23.80 46.46
C ASN A 775 -9.02 24.17 47.95
N TYR A 776 -7.89 24.73 48.39
CA TYR A 776 -7.72 25.13 49.78
C TYR A 776 -8.60 26.35 50.12
N TYR A 777 -8.64 27.36 49.25
CA TYR A 777 -9.51 28.51 49.40
C TYR A 777 -11.01 28.12 49.39
N ASP A 778 -11.44 27.38 48.37
CA ASP A 778 -12.86 26.97 48.19
C ASP A 778 -13.42 26.17 49.39
N ASN A 779 -12.57 25.43 50.11
CA ASN A 779 -12.97 24.64 51.28
C ASN A 779 -12.81 25.37 52.63
N ASN A 780 -12.18 26.55 52.68
CA ASN A 780 -11.83 27.22 53.95
C ASN A 780 -12.17 28.73 54.00
N SER A 781 -12.52 29.38 52.89
CA SER A 781 -13.06 30.74 52.94
C SER A 781 -14.50 30.73 53.45
N ASP A 782 -14.79 31.61 54.41
CA ASP A 782 -16.12 31.85 54.96
C ASP A 782 -16.74 33.16 54.44
N GLY A 783 -16.03 33.88 53.57
CA GLY A 783 -16.42 35.19 53.03
C GLY A 783 -16.41 36.34 54.03
N ASN A 784 -15.88 36.16 55.25
CA ASN A 784 -15.83 37.19 56.29
C ASN A 784 -14.44 37.84 56.45
N SER A 785 -13.46 37.48 55.60
CA SER A 785 -12.08 37.98 55.65
C SER A 785 -11.67 38.72 54.36
N PRO A 786 -12.13 39.98 54.16
CA PRO A 786 -11.93 40.72 52.91
C PRO A 786 -10.47 40.84 52.44
N ASN A 787 -9.52 40.90 53.38
CA ASN A 787 -8.09 41.00 53.05
C ASN A 787 -7.55 39.68 52.48
N VAL A 788 -7.98 38.53 53.03
CA VAL A 788 -7.59 37.19 52.55
C VAL A 788 -8.21 36.92 51.18
N ASP A 789 -9.49 37.26 51.01
CA ASP A 789 -10.21 37.08 49.74
C ASP A 789 -9.60 37.96 48.63
N ARG A 790 -9.25 39.22 48.93
CA ARG A 790 -8.52 40.10 47.99
C ARG A 790 -7.16 39.51 47.60
N TYR A 791 -6.32 39.17 48.59
CA TYR A 791 -4.98 38.62 48.34
C TYR A 791 -5.03 37.31 47.54
N TYR A 792 -5.99 36.43 47.84
CA TYR A 792 -6.20 35.20 47.08
C TYR A 792 -6.55 35.50 45.61
N ASN A 793 -7.51 36.40 45.35
CA ASN A 793 -7.93 36.71 43.98
C ASN A 793 -6.79 37.33 43.15
N GLU A 794 -6.11 38.34 43.70
CA GLU A 794 -4.95 38.99 43.04
C GLU A 794 -3.80 37.99 42.78
N THR A 795 -3.54 37.08 43.73
CA THR A 795 -2.50 36.05 43.57
C THR A 795 -2.91 34.96 42.59
N MET A 796 -4.18 34.55 42.57
CA MET A 796 -4.69 33.53 41.65
C MET A 796 -4.68 34.04 40.20
N GLU A 797 -5.13 35.28 39.98
CA GLU A 797 -5.08 35.94 38.66
C GLU A 797 -3.63 36.03 38.14
N ARG A 798 -2.69 36.47 38.99
CA ARG A 798 -1.24 36.48 38.67
C ARG A 798 -0.71 35.09 38.34
N LEU A 799 -0.97 34.10 39.18
CA LEU A 799 -0.41 32.74 39.01
C LEU A 799 -0.95 32.03 37.77
N VAL A 800 -2.24 32.22 37.43
CA VAL A 800 -2.84 31.68 36.21
C VAL A 800 -2.28 32.38 34.97
N PHE A 801 -2.24 33.71 34.95
CA PHE A 801 -1.71 34.49 33.82
C PHE A 801 -0.26 34.11 33.48
N GLU A 802 0.63 34.06 34.49
CA GLU A 802 2.03 33.66 34.29
C GLU A 802 2.20 32.22 33.80
N GLN A 803 1.27 31.33 34.17
CA GLN A 803 1.30 29.93 33.76
C GLN A 803 0.81 29.78 32.30
N GLU A 804 -0.21 30.53 31.91
CA GLU A 804 -0.67 30.61 30.51
C GLU A 804 0.43 31.20 29.60
N GLU A 805 1.13 32.24 30.04
CA GLU A 805 2.29 32.79 29.32
C GLU A 805 3.39 31.75 29.10
N ALA A 806 3.74 30.98 30.15
CA ALA A 806 4.75 29.92 30.07
C ALA A 806 4.34 28.76 29.13
N ILE A 807 3.06 28.38 29.11
CA ILE A 807 2.51 27.36 28.20
C ILE A 807 2.53 27.88 26.75
N ALA A 808 2.14 29.13 26.52
CA ALA A 808 2.20 29.77 25.21
C ALA A 808 3.65 29.88 24.69
N ALA A 809 4.60 30.24 25.57
CA ALA A 809 6.03 30.28 25.26
C ALA A 809 6.57 28.89 24.87
N LYS A 810 6.24 27.83 25.63
CA LYS A 810 6.59 26.44 25.26
C LYS A 810 6.06 26.12 23.86
N SER A 811 4.77 26.40 23.59
CA SER A 811 4.13 26.08 22.31
C SER A 811 4.80 26.80 21.13
N LYS A 812 5.12 28.10 21.25
CA LYS A 812 5.87 28.86 20.23
C LYS A 812 7.26 28.27 19.95
N LEU A 813 7.98 27.85 21.00
CA LEU A 813 9.30 27.22 20.87
C LEU A 813 9.22 25.85 20.19
N GLU A 814 8.21 25.03 20.51
CA GLU A 814 7.99 23.74 19.86
C GLU A 814 7.62 23.87 18.38
N GLN A 815 6.82 24.87 18.03
CA GLN A 815 6.54 25.20 16.62
C GLN A 815 7.82 25.62 15.88
N LYS A 816 8.59 26.58 16.41
CA LYS A 816 9.85 27.02 15.79
C LYS A 816 10.83 25.85 15.58
N LEU A 817 10.92 24.93 16.54
CA LEU A 817 11.75 23.73 16.42
C LEU A 817 11.28 22.78 15.30
N ALA A 818 9.96 22.63 15.09
CA ALA A 818 9.42 21.83 14.00
C ALA A 818 9.74 22.44 12.62
N ASP A 819 9.56 23.75 12.49
CA ASP A 819 9.85 24.50 11.25
C ASP A 819 11.35 24.43 10.88
N ILE A 820 12.24 24.55 11.87
CA ILE A 820 13.70 24.36 11.69
C ILE A 820 14.01 22.94 11.23
N LYS A 821 13.35 21.91 11.80
CA LYS A 821 13.58 20.51 11.40
C LYS A 821 13.18 20.27 9.94
N ILE A 822 12.02 20.76 9.52
CA ILE A 822 11.55 20.65 8.13
C ILE A 822 12.50 21.37 7.17
N SER A 823 12.87 22.60 7.49
CA SER A 823 13.79 23.41 6.68
C SER A 823 15.18 22.79 6.57
N THR A 824 15.69 22.20 7.67
CA THR A 824 16.99 21.50 7.69
C THR A 824 16.99 20.28 6.78
N GLU A 825 15.92 19.50 6.77
CA GLU A 825 15.79 18.34 5.86
C GLU A 825 15.65 18.76 4.40
N TYR A 826 14.97 19.87 4.11
CA TYR A 826 14.92 20.45 2.76
C TYR A 826 16.32 20.87 2.27
N GLU A 827 17.08 21.60 3.07
CA GLU A 827 18.44 22.04 2.72
C GLU A 827 19.43 20.87 2.63
N ARG A 828 19.29 19.83 3.47
CA ARG A 828 20.05 18.57 3.32
C ARG A 828 19.74 17.89 1.98
N ARG A 829 18.48 17.85 1.55
CA ARG A 829 18.08 17.28 0.25
C ARG A 829 18.64 18.08 -0.93
N ARG A 830 18.70 19.43 -0.85
CA ARG A 830 19.43 20.27 -1.85
C ARG A 830 20.89 19.84 -1.95
N ARG A 831 21.59 19.76 -0.82
CA ARG A 831 23.00 19.35 -0.75
C ARG A 831 23.27 17.95 -1.32
N ILE A 832 22.40 16.97 -1.00
CA ILE A 832 22.52 15.59 -1.51
C ILE A 832 22.34 15.56 -3.04
N LYS A 833 21.31 16.25 -3.57
CA LYS A 833 21.09 16.32 -5.03
C LYS A 833 22.30 16.92 -5.76
N ARG A 834 22.92 17.97 -5.22
CA ARG A 834 24.14 18.57 -5.77
C ARG A 834 25.32 17.58 -5.75
N ALA A 835 25.55 16.93 -4.60
CA ALA A 835 26.64 15.96 -4.43
C ALA A 835 26.51 14.71 -5.33
N VAL A 836 25.30 14.33 -5.74
CA VAL A 836 25.08 13.25 -6.72
C VAL A 836 25.41 13.70 -8.14
N PHE A 837 25.07 14.94 -8.51
CA PHE A 837 25.29 15.48 -9.86
C PHE A 837 26.76 15.87 -10.12
N ASP A 838 27.40 16.56 -9.18
CA ASP A 838 28.80 17.02 -9.31
C ASP A 838 29.81 15.85 -9.40
N ASN A 839 29.49 14.72 -8.75
CA ASN A 839 30.40 13.57 -8.62
C ASN A 839 30.62 12.81 -9.94
N GLU A 840 29.66 12.80 -10.88
CA GLU A 840 29.86 12.04 -12.13
C GLU A 840 30.96 12.65 -13.02
N ASP A 841 30.95 13.97 -13.21
CA ASP A 841 31.95 14.68 -14.02
C ASP A 841 33.32 14.74 -13.31
N GLU A 842 33.36 14.78 -11.96
CA GLU A 842 34.62 14.64 -11.22
C GLU A 842 35.19 13.22 -11.30
N ARG A 843 34.37 12.18 -11.08
CA ARG A 843 34.77 10.78 -11.22
C ARG A 843 35.27 10.51 -12.63
N TYR A 844 34.60 11.01 -13.67
CA TYR A 844 35.06 10.89 -15.06
C TYR A 844 36.45 11.51 -15.26
N LYS A 845 36.70 12.74 -14.77
CA LYS A 845 38.03 13.39 -14.84
C LYS A 845 39.11 12.57 -14.10
N GLN A 846 38.80 12.07 -12.91
CA GLN A 846 39.72 11.21 -12.14
C GLN A 846 40.02 9.90 -12.89
N ASP A 847 39.00 9.27 -13.44
CA ASP A 847 39.09 8.01 -14.19
C ASP A 847 39.89 8.15 -15.50
N ARG A 848 39.70 9.25 -16.24
CA ARG A 848 40.54 9.57 -17.41
C ARG A 848 42.00 9.83 -17.01
N THR A 849 42.22 10.51 -15.89
CA THR A 849 43.57 10.78 -15.36
C THR A 849 44.26 9.50 -14.90
N ALA A 850 43.56 8.61 -14.20
CA ALA A 850 44.07 7.31 -13.79
C ALA A 850 44.42 6.43 -15.00
N LEU A 851 43.53 6.35 -16.00
CA LEU A 851 43.79 5.61 -17.24
C LEU A 851 45.03 6.15 -17.97
N LYS A 852 45.16 7.47 -18.08
CA LYS A 852 46.32 8.11 -18.70
C LYS A 852 47.61 7.77 -17.95
N ASN A 853 47.62 7.91 -16.62
CA ASN A 853 48.79 7.57 -15.80
C ASN A 853 49.18 6.08 -15.95
N ILE A 854 48.21 5.16 -16.00
CA ILE A 854 48.48 3.73 -16.23
C ILE A 854 49.14 3.54 -17.61
N LYS A 855 48.66 4.20 -18.66
CA LYS A 855 49.27 4.10 -20.00
C LYS A 855 50.66 4.74 -20.10
N ASP A 856 50.86 5.90 -19.47
CA ASP A 856 52.09 6.69 -19.58
C ASP A 856 53.23 6.11 -18.71
N PHE A 857 52.92 5.50 -17.56
CA PHE A 857 53.92 5.03 -16.58
C PHE A 857 54.08 3.50 -16.49
N THR A 858 53.24 2.70 -17.14
CA THR A 858 53.39 1.23 -17.13
C THR A 858 54.37 0.76 -18.22
N MET A 859 55.54 0.28 -17.82
CA MET A 859 56.48 -0.36 -18.75
C MET A 859 55.95 -1.71 -19.24
N PRO A 860 56.04 -2.03 -20.55
CA PRO A 860 55.74 -3.35 -21.10
C PRO A 860 56.59 -4.44 -20.43
N SER A 861 55.98 -5.59 -20.14
CA SER A 861 56.71 -6.73 -19.55
C SER A 861 57.33 -7.60 -20.64
N THR A 862 58.51 -8.15 -20.38
CA THR A 862 59.12 -9.24 -21.19
C THR A 862 58.63 -10.63 -20.77
N GLU A 863 57.91 -10.74 -19.64
CA GLU A 863 57.34 -11.99 -19.14
C GLU A 863 55.95 -12.24 -19.74
N THR A 864 55.69 -13.49 -20.17
CA THR A 864 54.44 -13.89 -20.79
C THR A 864 53.35 -14.13 -19.73
N LEU A 865 52.45 -13.15 -19.55
CA LEU A 865 51.27 -13.29 -18.69
C LEU A 865 50.29 -14.34 -19.24
N THR A 866 49.72 -15.10 -18.32
CA THR A 866 48.74 -16.18 -18.53
C THR A 866 47.33 -15.73 -18.16
N ALA A 867 46.30 -16.49 -18.55
CA ALA A 867 44.91 -16.11 -18.26
C ALA A 867 44.59 -16.07 -16.75
N SER A 868 45.26 -16.88 -15.93
CA SER A 868 45.12 -16.88 -14.47
C SER A 868 45.69 -15.62 -13.79
N ASP A 869 46.51 -14.84 -14.47
CA ASP A 869 47.07 -13.60 -13.92
C ASP A 869 46.07 -12.42 -13.97
N PHE A 870 44.96 -12.58 -14.69
CA PHE A 870 43.91 -11.56 -14.86
C PHE A 870 42.67 -11.90 -14.02
N ASP A 871 42.26 -10.98 -13.15
CA ASP A 871 40.90 -10.98 -12.58
C ASP A 871 39.95 -10.39 -13.62
N PHE A 872 39.04 -11.19 -14.19
CA PHE A 872 38.06 -10.71 -15.17
C PHE A 872 36.79 -10.12 -14.54
N GLY A 873 36.64 -10.21 -13.21
CA GLY A 873 35.48 -9.74 -12.48
C GLY A 873 34.21 -10.56 -12.76
N GLU A 874 33.08 -9.87 -12.95
CA GLU A 874 31.80 -10.54 -13.19
C GLU A 874 31.78 -11.22 -14.57
N LYS A 875 31.50 -12.53 -14.60
CA LYS A 875 31.39 -13.30 -15.85
C LYS A 875 30.18 -12.82 -16.65
N GLN A 876 30.44 -12.39 -17.88
CA GLN A 876 29.40 -11.94 -18.80
C GLN A 876 28.65 -13.14 -19.40
N SER A 877 27.37 -12.95 -19.74
CA SER A 877 26.56 -13.96 -20.42
C SER A 877 27.01 -14.15 -21.87
N ASP A 878 26.75 -15.34 -22.44
CA ASP A 878 26.96 -15.59 -23.88
C ASP A 878 26.02 -14.73 -24.77
N ASN A 879 24.97 -14.16 -24.19
CA ASN A 879 24.07 -13.20 -24.82
C ASN A 879 24.66 -11.78 -24.74
N ILE A 880 24.43 -10.99 -25.80
CA ILE A 880 24.85 -9.58 -25.90
C ILE A 880 24.06 -8.75 -24.90
N GLN A 881 24.74 -8.20 -23.89
CA GLN A 881 24.15 -7.25 -22.94
C GLN A 881 23.90 -5.91 -23.64
N ILE A 882 22.83 -5.21 -23.27
CA ILE A 882 22.50 -3.86 -23.73
C ILE A 882 22.55 -2.92 -22.52
N LEU A 883 23.23 -1.79 -22.64
CA LEU A 883 23.13 -0.65 -21.72
C LEU A 883 22.51 0.54 -22.48
N GLU A 884 21.68 1.32 -21.79
CA GLU A 884 21.03 2.50 -22.37
C GLU A 884 21.41 3.74 -21.54
N ASN A 885 21.58 4.90 -22.19
CA ASN A 885 21.96 6.18 -21.56
C ASN A 885 23.30 6.18 -20.80
N VAL A 886 24.34 5.52 -21.33
CA VAL A 886 25.70 5.53 -20.76
C VAL A 886 26.37 6.87 -21.04
N ASN A 887 26.39 7.75 -20.03
CA ASN A 887 26.93 9.11 -20.15
C ASN A 887 28.40 9.13 -20.65
N LYS A 888 28.73 10.11 -21.48
CA LYS A 888 30.04 10.34 -22.14
C LYS A 888 30.55 9.22 -23.10
N GLU A 889 29.79 8.17 -23.36
CA GLU A 889 30.11 7.16 -24.39
C GLU A 889 29.21 7.28 -25.63
N GLU A 890 29.54 6.57 -26.71
CA GLU A 890 28.79 6.60 -27.97
C GLU A 890 27.99 5.32 -28.18
N SER A 891 26.86 5.41 -28.89
CA SER A 891 26.09 4.22 -29.30
C SER A 891 26.92 3.29 -30.20
N GLY A 892 26.86 1.98 -29.95
CA GLY A 892 27.61 0.96 -30.71
C GLY A 892 27.95 -0.30 -29.91
N TYR A 893 28.71 -1.21 -30.53
CA TYR A 893 29.10 -2.52 -30.00
C TYR A 893 30.54 -2.53 -29.49
N TYR A 894 30.71 -2.71 -28.19
CA TYR A 894 31.98 -2.67 -27.48
C TYR A 894 32.47 -4.09 -27.17
N LEU A 895 33.76 -4.36 -27.42
CA LEU A 895 34.41 -5.60 -27.00
C LEU A 895 34.93 -5.47 -25.57
N VAL A 896 34.15 -5.99 -24.62
CA VAL A 896 34.43 -5.93 -23.19
C VAL A 896 35.30 -7.13 -22.79
N LEU A 897 36.41 -6.84 -22.11
CA LEU A 897 37.38 -7.81 -21.60
C LEU A 897 37.05 -8.25 -20.16
N ALA A 898 36.69 -7.30 -19.30
CA ALA A 898 36.46 -7.51 -17.87
C ALA A 898 35.48 -6.48 -17.30
N VAL A 899 34.78 -6.83 -16.21
CA VAL A 899 33.78 -5.97 -15.56
C VAL A 899 33.97 -5.99 -14.03
N HIS A 900 34.25 -4.83 -13.44
CA HIS A 900 34.55 -4.70 -12.01
C HIS A 900 33.71 -3.62 -11.32
N LYS A 901 33.37 -3.83 -10.06
CA LYS A 901 32.84 -2.77 -9.16
C LYS A 901 33.95 -1.98 -8.47
N ASP A 902 35.12 -2.59 -8.28
CA ASP A 902 36.24 -2.02 -7.51
C ASP A 902 37.28 -1.30 -8.39
N ILE A 903 37.66 -0.10 -7.94
CA ILE A 903 38.62 0.82 -8.57
C ILE A 903 40.03 0.23 -8.70
N ASN A 904 40.47 -0.55 -7.70
CA ASN A 904 41.80 -1.15 -7.64
C ASN A 904 41.88 -2.38 -8.55
N LYS A 905 40.86 -3.26 -8.53
CA LYS A 905 40.75 -4.41 -9.45
C LYS A 905 40.78 -3.98 -10.91
N ARG A 906 40.00 -2.95 -11.25
CA ARG A 906 40.05 -2.31 -12.57
C ARG A 906 41.47 -1.81 -12.90
N ASN A 907 42.12 -1.10 -11.98
CA ASN A 907 43.48 -0.58 -12.21
C ASN A 907 44.52 -1.68 -12.39
N ASP A 908 44.43 -2.78 -11.64
CA ASP A 908 45.31 -3.95 -11.79
C ASP A 908 45.11 -4.62 -13.17
N PHE A 909 43.87 -4.85 -13.59
CA PHE A 909 43.57 -5.38 -14.92
C PHE A 909 44.11 -4.49 -16.04
N LEU A 910 43.86 -3.17 -15.97
CA LEU A 910 44.38 -2.20 -16.94
C LEU A 910 45.91 -2.22 -16.98
N THR A 911 46.58 -2.25 -15.81
CA THR A 911 48.04 -2.28 -15.71
C THR A 911 48.60 -3.58 -16.33
N LYS A 912 48.01 -4.73 -16.04
CA LYS A 912 48.41 -6.03 -16.62
C LYS A 912 48.18 -6.09 -18.13
N ALA A 913 47.09 -5.51 -18.62
CA ALA A 913 46.80 -5.45 -20.05
C ALA A 913 47.77 -4.51 -20.80
N VAL A 914 48.14 -3.36 -20.22
CA VAL A 914 49.20 -2.49 -20.77
C VAL A 914 50.56 -3.19 -20.73
N LYS A 915 50.91 -3.90 -19.65
CA LYS A 915 52.11 -4.77 -19.58
C LYS A 915 52.13 -5.84 -20.68
N ALA A 916 50.96 -6.38 -21.05
CA ALA A 916 50.76 -7.32 -22.15
C ALA A 916 50.64 -6.66 -23.54
N GLY A 917 50.90 -5.35 -23.65
CA GLY A 917 50.97 -4.61 -24.92
C GLY A 917 49.64 -4.07 -25.46
N VAL A 918 48.60 -3.90 -24.63
CA VAL A 918 47.29 -3.36 -25.07
C VAL A 918 47.20 -1.85 -24.88
N ASN A 919 47.73 -1.09 -25.84
CA ASN A 919 47.79 0.38 -25.74
C ASN A 919 46.42 1.07 -25.95
N ASN A 920 45.51 0.42 -26.68
CA ASN A 920 44.15 0.91 -26.96
C ASN A 920 43.11 0.52 -25.90
N ILE A 921 43.52 -0.04 -24.76
CA ILE A 921 42.59 -0.37 -23.67
C ILE A 921 41.93 0.90 -23.11
N ASN A 922 40.66 0.81 -22.77
CA ASN A 922 39.84 1.89 -22.24
C ASN A 922 38.81 1.29 -21.26
N PHE A 923 38.08 2.15 -20.57
CA PHE A 923 36.91 1.76 -19.80
C PHE A 923 35.93 2.91 -19.70
N PHE A 924 34.67 2.59 -19.39
CA PHE A 924 33.71 3.55 -18.84
C PHE A 924 33.15 3.02 -17.53
N TYR A 925 32.48 3.89 -16.78
CA TYR A 925 31.67 3.50 -15.63
C TYR A 925 30.22 3.80 -15.95
N ASP A 926 29.36 2.79 -15.89
CA ASP A 926 27.92 2.98 -15.99
C ASP A 926 27.34 3.19 -14.58
N VAL A 927 26.60 4.28 -14.41
CA VAL A 927 26.00 4.67 -13.13
C VAL A 927 24.89 3.71 -12.74
N ASN A 928 24.10 3.24 -13.71
CA ASN A 928 22.92 2.40 -13.47
C ASN A 928 23.32 1.02 -12.88
N THR A 929 24.33 0.37 -13.47
CA THR A 929 24.87 -0.89 -12.96
C THR A 929 25.95 -0.73 -11.88
N SER A 930 26.45 0.50 -11.67
CA SER A 930 27.57 0.82 -10.77
C SER A 930 28.86 0.02 -11.07
N LYS A 931 29.18 -0.17 -12.36
CA LYS A 931 30.28 -1.03 -12.82
C LYS A 931 31.21 -0.34 -13.81
N TYR A 932 32.50 -0.68 -13.71
CA TYR A 932 33.53 -0.40 -14.69
C TYR A 932 33.56 -1.48 -15.77
N TYR A 933 33.30 -1.08 -17.01
CA TYR A 933 33.38 -1.94 -18.20
C TYR A 933 34.69 -1.67 -18.94
N ILE A 934 35.61 -2.63 -18.94
CA ILE A 934 36.93 -2.50 -19.57
C ILE A 934 36.85 -3.04 -21.00
N TYR A 935 37.20 -2.22 -21.99
CA TYR A 935 37.12 -2.54 -23.42
C TYR A 935 38.38 -2.12 -24.18
N TYR A 936 38.56 -2.55 -25.43
CA TYR A 936 39.66 -2.06 -26.29
C TYR A 936 39.24 -1.67 -27.71
N GLN A 937 38.00 -2.00 -28.12
CA GLN A 937 37.49 -1.69 -29.45
C GLN A 937 35.97 -1.50 -29.44
N LYS A 938 35.51 -0.52 -30.22
CA LYS A 938 34.11 -0.23 -30.56
C LYS A 938 33.89 -0.57 -32.04
N PHE A 939 32.69 -1.02 -32.39
CA PHE A 939 32.19 -1.22 -33.75
C PHE A 939 30.79 -0.62 -33.87
N ASP A 940 30.45 -0.04 -35.01
CA ASP A 940 29.11 0.51 -35.22
C ASP A 940 28.09 -0.59 -35.61
N TYR A 941 28.56 -1.73 -36.12
CA TYR A 941 27.72 -2.83 -36.59
C TYR A 941 28.04 -4.18 -35.91
N LEU A 942 27.00 -4.89 -35.50
CA LEU A 942 27.12 -6.20 -34.81
C LEU A 942 27.93 -7.26 -35.58
N PRO A 943 27.79 -7.45 -36.91
CA PRO A 943 28.56 -8.47 -37.63
C PRO A 943 30.08 -8.26 -37.53
N GLU A 944 30.53 -7.01 -37.41
CA GLU A 944 31.95 -6.67 -37.29
C GLU A 944 32.49 -7.04 -35.91
N ALA A 945 31.76 -6.68 -34.84
CA ALA A 945 32.07 -7.10 -33.47
C ALA A 945 32.10 -8.63 -33.34
N GLN A 946 31.11 -9.34 -33.93
CA GLN A 946 31.09 -10.80 -33.95
C GLN A 946 32.27 -11.41 -34.70
N ASN A 947 32.70 -10.81 -35.83
CA ASN A 947 33.86 -11.26 -36.58
C ASN A 947 35.16 -11.04 -35.78
N ALA A 948 35.29 -9.89 -35.11
CA ALA A 948 36.41 -9.61 -34.21
C ALA A 948 36.45 -10.58 -33.02
N THR A 949 35.30 -10.95 -32.43
CA THR A 949 35.23 -11.96 -31.37
C THR A 949 35.63 -13.35 -31.84
N LYS A 950 35.28 -13.75 -33.07
CA LYS A 950 35.73 -15.02 -33.67
C LYS A 950 37.24 -15.03 -33.93
N ASN A 951 37.81 -13.89 -34.31
CA ASN A 951 39.24 -13.73 -34.60
C ASN A 951 40.08 -13.25 -33.40
N LYS A 952 39.59 -13.39 -32.16
CA LYS A 952 40.19 -12.80 -30.95
C LYS A 952 41.61 -13.29 -30.61
N GLY A 953 42.08 -14.38 -31.23
CA GLY A 953 43.39 -14.96 -30.97
C GLY A 953 43.53 -15.54 -29.55
N ASN A 954 44.67 -16.19 -29.28
CA ASN A 954 44.90 -16.91 -28.02
C ASN A 954 45.69 -16.09 -26.98
N LYS A 955 45.36 -14.80 -26.83
CA LYS A 955 46.01 -13.91 -25.86
C LYS A 955 45.31 -14.00 -24.49
N ALA A 956 46.08 -14.02 -23.41
CA ALA A 956 45.59 -14.21 -22.05
C ALA A 956 44.40 -13.32 -21.65
N TYR A 957 44.43 -12.03 -22.00
CA TYR A 957 43.37 -11.08 -21.67
C TYR A 957 42.08 -11.25 -22.51
N ASN A 958 42.08 -12.06 -23.57
CA ASN A 958 40.90 -12.29 -24.43
C ASN A 958 40.05 -13.51 -23.99
N SER A 959 40.44 -14.17 -22.89
CA SER A 959 39.78 -15.39 -22.40
C SER A 959 38.27 -15.20 -22.16
N ASN A 960 37.88 -14.14 -21.44
CA ASN A 960 36.48 -13.87 -21.07
C ASN A 960 35.80 -12.77 -21.91
N MET A 961 36.32 -12.49 -23.12
CA MET A 961 35.85 -11.39 -23.95
C MET A 961 34.40 -11.59 -24.44
N SER A 962 33.59 -10.53 -24.30
CA SER A 962 32.16 -10.47 -24.64
C SER A 962 31.82 -9.24 -25.49
N ILE A 963 30.60 -9.20 -26.04
CA ILE A 963 30.07 -8.06 -26.80
C ILE A 963 29.01 -7.36 -25.94
N LEU A 964 29.18 -6.05 -25.74
CA LEU A 964 28.24 -5.16 -25.08
C LEU A 964 27.69 -4.17 -26.11
N ASN A 965 26.40 -3.85 -26.06
CA ASN A 965 25.76 -2.86 -26.93
C ASN A 965 25.36 -1.63 -26.12
N ILE A 966 25.85 -0.44 -26.48
CA ILE A 966 25.45 0.83 -25.88
C ILE A 966 24.42 1.51 -26.79
N LYS A 967 23.33 1.99 -26.21
CA LYS A 967 22.34 2.83 -26.87
C LYS A 967 22.14 4.14 -26.11
N ASN A 968 22.68 5.20 -26.68
CA ASN A 968 22.47 6.60 -26.32
C ASN A 968 21.70 7.32 -27.44
#